data_AF-A0A024UXP7-F1
#
_entry.id   AF-A0A024UXP7-F1
#
_cell.length_a   1.000
_cell.length_b   1.000
_cell.length_c   1.000
_cell.angle_alpha   90.00
_cell.angle_beta   90.00
_cell.angle_gamma   90.00
#
_symmetry.space_group_name_H-M   'P 1'
#
loop_
_entity.id
_entity.type
_entity.pdbx_description
1 polymer ?
#
loop_
_entity_poly.entity_id
_entity_poly.type
_entity_poly.pdbx_seq_one_letter_code
_entity_poly.pdbx_strand_id
1 'polypeptide(L)'
;MGPSIGCAAFRQLDGMVFECTLVDIAYDCDEKPIVWTIQYKDDNNIERLTDLTELNFDVEGALETQMHHKLFLDMFSRFLPYLTPWEYLTKCGLLCKSCRRSTMCAELWFHMTLSHAPPTGRLDRFLNSVLSRLVHHDVLDQIPVKSIMKTLVLDGLPVTDRDLWGILRQTPALTKISLVGCPNVTFHLFPICQSLQSTLCLEQVDLYLTFVQHASMMTVHNKFQKVVAFTPSGLVPLSHEITRAMITQYTVDSWSNRIRFLDKDQLVEDHPTMCPEELGAWPFSSLPVFESHTLSFSGSAYLTPLASSPAAYTFKSFAHASRFVYELYHPSCLATKLRSMTMSVTKSILPRPKPIDPLDVQAQQVLASLHAWKVSLQDQVDELTVAVDRAKHEQHVALADYNHAERQRQEVEKAANRAVLALSLGQPSVDPPTNHRPTNKPGDLNLPPLPSPDAIAALGATLEMNQFAVLDAFLGHAMAFALFETLDNLHTYGGPYSFERGVLAGGKTGRNLRYQKPSVRGDDVLWLDGTEPECPPIVSQTLRQLDRLIIERLATDELTACALMRKKAMLTCYPGDGASYVKHCDNPNGNGRKVTAILYLNPSWELPHGGELVLYHGDDAHVVTPLLDRLLLFYSDGRNPHEVRPTTVKRYALTVWYMDWDEYMSAQVFGSDDDGLERAKIEREMEKFHAG
;
A
#
# COMPACT_ATOMS: atom_id res chain seq x y z
N MET A 1 -72.60 -25.13 30.74
CA MET A 1 -72.06 -26.01 31.80
C MET A 1 -70.97 -25.22 32.49
N GLY A 2 -71.00 -25.10 33.82
CA GLY A 2 -69.90 -24.44 34.54
C GLY A 2 -68.60 -25.25 34.36
N PRO A 3 -67.43 -24.63 34.54
CA PRO A 3 -66.15 -25.32 34.44
C PRO A 3 -66.09 -26.47 35.45
N SER A 4 -65.90 -27.70 34.95
CA SER A 4 -65.78 -28.90 35.80
C SER A 4 -64.31 -29.28 35.99
N ILE A 5 -64.01 -29.92 37.13
CA ILE A 5 -62.69 -30.49 37.40
C ILE A 5 -62.31 -31.45 36.25
N GLY A 6 -61.10 -31.28 35.70
CA GLY A 6 -60.58 -32.00 34.54
C GLY A 6 -60.75 -31.29 33.20
N CYS A 7 -61.42 -30.14 33.14
CA CYS A 7 -61.53 -29.36 31.91
C CYS A 7 -60.21 -28.67 31.54
N ALA A 8 -59.91 -28.65 30.24
CA ALA A 8 -58.84 -27.83 29.69
C ALA A 8 -59.25 -26.36 29.71
N ALA A 9 -58.34 -25.51 30.16
CA ALA A 9 -58.52 -24.08 30.31
C ALA A 9 -57.24 -23.35 29.91
N PHE A 10 -57.33 -22.06 29.67
CA PHE A 10 -56.20 -21.22 29.32
C PHE A 10 -56.09 -20.07 30.30
N ARG A 11 -54.95 -19.94 30.98
CA ARG A 11 -54.69 -18.78 31.85
C ARG A 11 -54.13 -17.64 31.01
N GLN A 12 -54.74 -16.46 31.10
CA GLN A 12 -54.27 -15.24 30.45
C GLN A 12 -53.58 -14.35 31.48
N LEU A 13 -52.27 -14.14 31.31
CA LEU A 13 -51.45 -13.36 32.23
C LEU A 13 -50.55 -12.41 31.44
N ASP A 14 -50.66 -11.11 31.71
CA ASP A 14 -49.93 -10.04 31.01
C ASP A 14 -50.00 -10.14 29.47
N GLY A 15 -51.14 -10.57 28.93
CA GLY A 15 -51.37 -10.73 27.50
C GLY A 15 -50.80 -12.02 26.87
N MET A 16 -50.21 -12.91 27.67
CA MET A 16 -49.80 -14.26 27.25
C MET A 16 -50.82 -15.32 27.68
N VAL A 17 -50.92 -16.41 26.92
CA VAL A 17 -51.91 -17.47 27.12
C VAL A 17 -51.20 -18.79 27.43
N PHE A 18 -51.50 -19.40 28.58
CA PHE A 18 -50.90 -20.64 29.05
C PHE A 18 -51.94 -21.76 29.13
N GLU A 19 -51.67 -22.91 28.52
CA GLU A 19 -52.57 -24.06 28.58
C GLU A 19 -52.48 -24.74 29.94
N CYS A 20 -53.62 -24.93 30.59
CA CYS A 20 -53.71 -25.54 31.91
C CYS A 20 -54.93 -26.45 32.02
N THR A 21 -54.90 -27.37 32.98
CA THR A 21 -56.04 -28.21 33.33
C THR A 21 -56.52 -27.82 34.72
N LEU A 22 -57.84 -27.78 34.89
CA LEU A 22 -58.43 -27.49 36.18
C LEU A 22 -58.39 -28.75 37.05
N VAL A 23 -57.64 -28.68 38.16
CA VAL A 23 -57.40 -29.84 39.04
C VAL A 23 -58.36 -29.86 40.22
N ASP A 24 -58.71 -28.70 40.79
CA ASP A 24 -59.60 -28.63 41.96
C ASP A 24 -60.26 -27.25 42.09
N ILE A 25 -61.41 -27.19 42.77
CA ILE A 25 -62.15 -25.96 43.06
C ILE A 25 -62.59 -25.98 44.53
N ALA A 26 -62.11 -25.01 45.31
CA ALA A 26 -62.52 -24.83 46.70
C ALA A 26 -63.66 -23.80 46.81
N TYR A 27 -64.69 -24.14 47.59
CA TYR A 27 -65.91 -23.34 47.75
C TYR A 27 -66.02 -22.76 49.17
N ASP A 28 -66.66 -21.59 49.30
CA ASP A 28 -66.99 -20.97 50.60
C ASP A 28 -68.18 -21.66 51.29
N CYS A 29 -68.47 -21.26 52.53
CA CYS A 29 -69.64 -21.70 53.29
C CYS A 29 -70.99 -21.43 52.60
N ASP A 30 -71.04 -20.50 51.63
CA ASP A 30 -72.21 -20.22 50.78
C ASP A 30 -72.16 -20.94 49.40
N GLU A 31 -71.34 -22.00 49.27
CA GLU A 31 -71.13 -22.80 48.04
C GLU A 31 -70.67 -22.00 46.81
N LYS A 32 -70.01 -20.85 47.00
CA LYS A 32 -69.38 -20.09 45.92
C LYS A 32 -67.91 -20.46 45.76
N PRO A 33 -67.41 -20.70 44.53
CA PRO A 33 -66.01 -21.06 44.32
C PRO A 33 -65.10 -19.87 44.61
N ILE A 34 -64.17 -20.02 45.56
CA ILE A 34 -63.23 -18.97 45.97
C ILE A 34 -61.84 -19.20 45.37
N VAL A 35 -61.42 -20.47 45.26
CA VAL A 35 -60.06 -20.80 44.83
C VAL A 35 -60.08 -21.90 43.79
N TRP A 36 -59.40 -21.66 42.67
CA TRP A 36 -59.29 -22.56 41.52
C TRP A 36 -57.84 -23.06 41.45
N THR A 37 -57.64 -24.37 41.52
CA THR A 37 -56.32 -24.97 41.38
C THR A 37 -56.13 -25.44 39.94
N ILE A 38 -55.13 -24.89 39.26
CA ILE A 38 -54.78 -25.24 37.89
C ILE A 38 -53.43 -25.93 37.83
N GLN A 39 -53.24 -26.77 36.82
CA GLN A 39 -51.96 -27.36 36.48
C GLN A 39 -51.56 -26.97 35.07
N TYR A 40 -50.39 -26.38 34.89
CA TYR A 40 -49.90 -26.02 33.57
C TYR A 40 -49.41 -27.22 32.78
N LYS A 41 -49.64 -27.23 31.48
CA LYS A 41 -49.30 -28.37 30.61
C LYS A 41 -47.83 -28.39 30.19
N ASP A 42 -47.13 -27.26 30.22
CA ASP A 42 -45.74 -27.11 29.78
C ASP A 42 -44.73 -27.57 30.85
N ASP A 43 -44.99 -27.31 32.13
CA ASP A 43 -44.07 -27.67 33.23
C ASP A 43 -44.71 -28.51 34.35
N ASN A 44 -46.00 -28.87 34.23
CA ASN A 44 -46.80 -29.60 35.23
C ASN A 44 -46.91 -28.90 36.60
N ASN A 45 -46.56 -27.62 36.68
CA ASN A 45 -46.60 -26.88 37.93
C ASN A 45 -48.05 -26.57 38.32
N ILE A 46 -48.33 -26.60 39.63
CA ILE A 46 -49.69 -26.46 40.17
C ILE A 46 -49.81 -25.13 40.90
N GLU A 47 -50.79 -24.33 40.53
CA GLU A 47 -51.00 -22.98 41.06
C GLU A 47 -52.45 -22.78 41.49
N ARG A 48 -52.65 -21.99 42.56
CA ARG A 48 -53.97 -21.67 43.11
C ARG A 48 -54.34 -20.23 42.80
N LEU A 49 -55.50 -20.04 42.19
CA LEU A 49 -55.99 -18.78 41.68
C LEU A 49 -57.27 -18.37 42.39
N THR A 50 -57.35 -17.10 42.77
CA THR A 50 -58.54 -16.51 43.39
C THR A 50 -59.35 -15.65 42.41
N ASP A 51 -58.74 -15.23 41.31
CA ASP A 51 -59.39 -14.42 40.27
C ASP A 51 -59.74 -15.29 39.05
N LEU A 52 -61.04 -15.36 38.74
CA LEU A 52 -61.60 -16.13 37.63
C LEU A 52 -61.43 -15.43 36.28
N THR A 53 -61.17 -14.12 36.27
CA THR A 53 -61.03 -13.36 35.02
C THR A 53 -59.75 -13.70 34.25
N GLU A 54 -58.78 -14.32 34.94
CA GLU A 54 -57.54 -14.83 34.35
C GLU A 54 -57.71 -16.18 33.64
N LEU A 55 -58.86 -16.86 33.77
CA LEU A 55 -59.10 -18.20 33.22
C LEU A 55 -60.15 -18.17 32.11
N ASN A 56 -59.74 -18.58 30.91
CA ASN A 56 -60.60 -18.67 29.74
C ASN A 56 -60.78 -20.13 29.31
N PHE A 57 -62.03 -20.55 29.10
CA PHE A 57 -62.40 -21.95 28.83
C PHE A 57 -62.81 -22.18 27.37
N ASP A 58 -62.64 -21.17 26.51
CA ASP A 58 -63.04 -21.22 25.10
C ASP A 58 -61.96 -21.91 24.25
N VAL A 59 -62.26 -23.13 23.78
CA VAL A 59 -61.29 -24.05 23.14
C VAL A 59 -60.99 -23.67 21.68
N GLU A 60 -61.93 -23.01 20.98
CA GLU A 60 -61.78 -22.66 19.57
C GLU A 60 -60.80 -21.49 19.35
N GLY A 61 -60.85 -20.44 20.19
CA GLY A 61 -59.90 -19.32 20.10
C GLY A 61 -58.46 -19.68 20.47
N ALA A 62 -58.27 -20.74 21.26
CA ALA A 62 -56.97 -21.24 21.69
C ALA A 62 -56.25 -22.09 20.64
N LEU A 63 -57.00 -22.88 19.85
CA LEU A 63 -56.49 -23.61 18.69
C LEU A 63 -56.00 -22.65 17.59
N GLU A 64 -56.74 -21.56 17.35
CA GLU A 64 -56.29 -20.50 16.45
C GLU A 64 -55.01 -19.84 16.96
N THR A 65 -54.92 -19.50 18.25
CA THR A 65 -53.69 -18.89 18.81
C THR A 65 -52.49 -19.86 18.82
N GLN A 66 -52.68 -21.17 19.03
CA GLN A 66 -51.61 -22.16 18.86
C GLN A 66 -51.17 -22.28 17.40
N MET A 67 -52.12 -22.28 16.47
CA MET A 67 -51.79 -22.33 15.04
C MET A 67 -51.04 -21.05 14.62
N HIS A 68 -51.46 -19.89 15.10
CA HIS A 68 -50.78 -18.61 14.90
C HIS A 68 -49.40 -18.57 15.55
N HIS A 69 -49.23 -19.15 16.74
CA HIS A 69 -47.92 -19.24 17.40
C HIS A 69 -46.96 -20.16 16.63
N LYS A 70 -47.46 -21.30 16.12
CA LYS A 70 -46.67 -22.21 15.29
C LYS A 70 -46.32 -21.58 13.95
N LEU A 71 -47.27 -20.88 13.30
CA LEU A 71 -47.03 -20.09 12.08
C LEU A 71 -46.01 -18.98 12.33
N PHE A 72 -46.08 -18.30 13.49
CA PHE A 72 -45.12 -17.29 13.86
C PHE A 72 -43.72 -17.89 14.05
N LEU A 73 -43.59 -19.03 14.73
CA LEU A 73 -42.29 -19.71 14.88
C LEU A 73 -41.73 -20.22 13.54
N ASP A 74 -42.60 -20.67 12.62
CA ASP A 74 -42.22 -21.07 11.26
C ASP A 74 -41.82 -19.86 10.40
N MET A 75 -42.51 -18.74 10.52
CA MET A 75 -42.13 -17.48 9.85
C MET A 75 -40.84 -16.92 10.45
N PHE A 76 -40.70 -16.99 11.76
CA PHE A 76 -39.52 -16.53 12.49
C PHE A 76 -38.30 -17.37 12.10
N SER A 77 -38.40 -18.70 12.08
CA SER A 77 -37.31 -19.60 11.66
C SER A 77 -36.87 -19.37 10.22
N ARG A 78 -37.81 -19.01 9.32
CA ARG A 78 -37.49 -18.59 7.94
C ARG A 78 -36.82 -17.21 7.87
N PHE A 79 -37.08 -16.34 8.84
CA PHE A 79 -36.49 -15.00 8.90
C PHE A 79 -35.09 -15.00 9.55
N LEU A 80 -34.81 -15.98 10.40
CA LEU A 80 -33.53 -16.11 11.11
C LEU A 80 -32.29 -15.97 10.20
N PRO A 81 -32.17 -16.66 9.04
CA PRO A 81 -30.99 -16.55 8.19
C PRO A 81 -30.69 -15.13 7.67
N TYR A 82 -31.66 -14.21 7.72
CA TYR A 82 -31.52 -12.82 7.25
C TYR A 82 -31.08 -11.84 8.34
N LEU A 83 -31.02 -12.29 9.60
CA LEU A 83 -30.58 -11.45 10.73
C LEU A 83 -29.06 -11.42 10.86
N THR A 84 -28.52 -10.26 11.24
CA THR A 84 -27.08 -10.14 11.51
C THR A 84 -26.70 -10.78 12.85
N PRO A 85 -25.48 -11.31 13.03
CA PRO A 85 -25.03 -11.91 14.30
C PRO A 85 -25.18 -10.98 15.52
N TRP A 86 -25.09 -9.67 15.30
CA TRP A 86 -25.32 -8.67 16.35
C TRP A 86 -26.79 -8.54 16.73
N GLU A 87 -27.71 -8.59 15.76
CA GLU A 87 -29.14 -8.57 16.02
C GLU A 87 -29.61 -9.84 16.71
N TYR A 88 -28.98 -10.98 16.43
CA TYR A 88 -29.17 -12.19 17.23
C TYR A 88 -28.81 -11.96 18.71
N LEU A 89 -27.64 -11.39 18.97
CA LEU A 89 -27.13 -11.17 20.32
C LEU A 89 -27.93 -10.11 21.10
N THR A 90 -28.42 -9.07 20.42
CA THR A 90 -29.08 -7.92 21.07
C THR A 90 -30.60 -7.94 20.99
N LYS A 91 -31.17 -8.29 19.84
CA LYS A 91 -32.62 -8.26 19.59
C LYS A 91 -33.27 -9.61 19.86
N CYS A 92 -32.67 -10.71 19.40
CA CYS A 92 -33.26 -12.05 19.58
C CYS A 92 -33.06 -12.64 20.98
N GLY A 93 -31.99 -12.23 21.69
CA GLY A 93 -31.76 -12.61 23.09
C GLY A 93 -32.86 -12.16 24.05
N LEU A 94 -33.64 -11.14 23.67
CA LEU A 94 -34.77 -10.60 24.43
C LEU A 94 -36.11 -11.27 24.11
N LEU A 95 -36.16 -12.16 23.11
CA LEU A 95 -37.40 -12.82 22.69
C LEU A 95 -37.80 -13.98 23.62
N CYS A 96 -39.01 -14.50 23.41
CA CYS A 96 -39.55 -15.63 24.18
C CYS A 96 -38.63 -16.86 24.12
N LYS A 97 -38.73 -17.77 25.11
CA LYS A 97 -37.86 -18.95 25.22
C LYS A 97 -37.90 -19.83 23.94
N SER A 98 -39.06 -19.91 23.27
CA SER A 98 -39.23 -20.65 22.03
C SER A 98 -38.44 -20.06 20.86
N CYS A 99 -38.48 -18.74 20.66
CA CYS A 99 -37.66 -18.04 19.66
C CYS A 99 -36.15 -18.21 19.94
N ARG A 100 -35.75 -18.16 21.21
CA ARG A 100 -34.35 -18.39 21.61
C ARG A 100 -33.87 -19.80 21.25
N ARG A 101 -34.69 -20.83 21.47
CA ARG A 101 -34.36 -22.20 21.02
C ARG A 101 -34.19 -22.29 19.51
N SER A 102 -35.07 -21.65 18.73
CA SER A 102 -34.95 -21.62 17.27
C SER A 102 -33.70 -20.86 16.77
N THR A 103 -33.19 -19.87 17.52
CA THR A 103 -31.94 -19.16 17.20
C THR A 103 -30.66 -19.94 17.55
N MET A 104 -30.80 -21.05 18.28
CA MET A 104 -29.71 -21.87 18.77
C MET A 104 -29.48 -23.11 17.90
N CYS A 105 -29.72 -23.06 16.58
CA CYS A 105 -29.39 -24.15 15.66
C CYS A 105 -27.94 -24.06 15.18
N ALA A 106 -27.17 -25.16 15.25
CA ALA A 106 -25.74 -25.18 14.90
C ALA A 106 -25.48 -24.77 13.45
N GLU A 107 -26.41 -25.08 12.56
CA GLU A 107 -26.33 -24.79 11.13
C GLU A 107 -26.24 -23.29 10.83
N LEU A 108 -26.88 -22.45 11.65
CA LEU A 108 -26.86 -20.99 11.50
C LEU A 108 -25.49 -20.38 11.81
N TRP A 109 -24.65 -21.09 12.57
CA TRP A 109 -23.40 -20.56 13.12
C TRP A 109 -22.14 -21.13 12.46
N PHE A 110 -22.28 -22.07 11.50
CA PHE A 110 -21.15 -22.57 10.71
C PHE A 110 -20.56 -21.49 9.80
N HIS A 111 -21.40 -20.59 9.29
CA HIS A 111 -21.03 -19.49 8.40
C HIS A 111 -21.43 -18.16 9.03
N MET A 112 -20.45 -17.36 9.44
CA MET A 112 -20.69 -16.09 10.10
C MET A 112 -20.20 -14.92 9.24
N THR A 113 -21.06 -13.92 9.06
CA THR A 113 -20.76 -12.70 8.32
C THR A 113 -20.87 -11.48 9.22
N LEU A 114 -19.75 -10.77 9.38
CA LEU A 114 -19.62 -9.55 10.17
C LEU A 114 -19.11 -8.44 9.24
N SER A 115 -20.01 -7.89 8.42
CA SER A 115 -19.64 -6.83 7.45
C SER A 115 -19.93 -5.41 7.95
N HIS A 116 -20.50 -5.27 9.15
CA HIS A 116 -20.96 -3.99 9.70
C HIS A 116 -20.33 -3.78 11.07
N ALA A 117 -19.56 -2.70 11.22
CA ALA A 117 -18.97 -2.32 12.50
C ALA A 117 -20.05 -1.82 13.48
N PRO A 118 -19.92 -2.07 14.79
CA PRO A 118 -20.87 -1.52 15.76
C PRO A 118 -20.78 0.02 15.77
N PRO A 119 -21.91 0.74 15.87
CA PRO A 119 -21.94 2.20 15.85
C PRO A 119 -21.24 2.84 17.06
N THR A 120 -21.09 2.12 18.18
CA THR A 120 -20.37 2.57 19.37
C THR A 120 -19.63 1.38 20.03
N GLY A 121 -18.30 1.32 19.87
CA GLY A 121 -17.47 0.31 20.53
C GLY A 121 -16.17 0.02 19.79
N ARG A 122 -15.14 -0.43 20.53
CA ARG A 122 -13.91 -0.92 19.89
C ARG A 122 -14.18 -2.27 19.22
N LEU A 123 -13.62 -2.46 18.01
CA LEU A 123 -13.81 -3.63 17.17
C LEU A 123 -13.32 -4.93 17.85
N ASP A 124 -12.22 -4.87 18.59
CA ASP A 124 -11.67 -5.98 19.38
C ASP A 124 -12.67 -6.55 20.41
N ARG A 125 -13.36 -5.67 21.13
CA ARG A 125 -14.38 -6.05 22.12
C ARG A 125 -15.63 -6.59 21.44
N PHE A 126 -15.99 -6.04 20.28
CA PHE A 126 -17.11 -6.52 19.50
C PHE A 126 -16.88 -7.94 18.97
N LEU A 127 -15.75 -8.18 18.32
CA LEU A 127 -15.37 -9.50 17.79
C LEU A 127 -15.27 -10.53 18.92
N ASN A 128 -14.61 -10.17 20.03
CA ASN A 128 -14.56 -11.06 21.20
C ASN A 128 -15.94 -11.30 21.81
N SER A 129 -16.80 -10.28 21.93
CA SER A 129 -18.15 -10.44 22.48
C SER A 129 -19.02 -11.35 21.62
N VAL A 130 -18.98 -11.20 20.30
CA VAL A 130 -19.73 -12.04 19.37
C VAL A 130 -19.22 -13.49 19.41
N LEU A 131 -17.91 -13.70 19.34
CA LEU A 131 -17.31 -15.04 19.29
C LEU A 131 -17.35 -15.79 20.64
N SER A 132 -17.36 -15.07 21.77
CA SER A 132 -17.33 -15.69 23.11
C SER A 132 -18.68 -15.77 23.81
N ARG A 133 -19.61 -14.82 23.57
CA ARG A 133 -20.91 -14.81 24.25
C ARG A 133 -22.01 -15.56 23.50
N LEU A 134 -21.85 -15.80 22.20
CA LEU A 134 -22.77 -16.65 21.45
C LEU A 134 -22.48 -18.12 21.79
N VAL A 135 -23.49 -18.80 22.32
CA VAL A 135 -23.42 -20.20 22.74
C VAL A 135 -24.54 -20.95 22.04
N HIS A 136 -24.19 -22.06 21.39
CA HIS A 136 -25.14 -23.03 20.89
C HIS A 136 -25.49 -24.02 22.00
N HIS A 137 -26.78 -24.34 22.14
CA HIS A 137 -27.26 -25.38 23.02
C HIS A 137 -27.53 -26.64 22.19
N ASP A 138 -26.63 -27.62 22.25
CA ASP A 138 -26.98 -28.98 21.83
C ASP A 138 -27.32 -29.76 23.09
N VAL A 139 -28.49 -30.40 23.09
CA VAL A 139 -29.27 -31.14 24.12
C VAL A 139 -28.72 -31.33 25.56
N LEU A 140 -27.41 -31.31 25.83
CA LEU A 140 -26.79 -31.40 27.16
C LEU A 140 -25.62 -30.41 27.47
N ASP A 141 -25.07 -29.63 26.52
CA ASP A 141 -23.91 -28.75 26.77
C ASP A 141 -23.98 -27.36 26.08
N GLN A 142 -23.39 -26.36 26.75
CA GLN A 142 -23.22 -24.99 26.26
C GLN A 142 -21.92 -24.86 25.46
N ILE A 143 -22.00 -24.99 24.14
CA ILE A 143 -20.81 -24.93 23.27
C ILE A 143 -20.68 -23.52 22.66
N PRO A 144 -19.56 -22.82 22.87
CA PRO A 144 -19.32 -21.51 22.26
C PRO A 144 -19.31 -21.58 20.72
N VAL A 145 -19.89 -20.60 20.04
CA VAL A 145 -19.93 -20.57 18.56
C VAL A 145 -18.53 -20.61 17.93
N LYS A 146 -17.52 -20.04 18.59
CA LYS A 146 -16.11 -20.08 18.16
C LYS A 146 -15.53 -21.49 17.95
N SER A 147 -16.06 -22.53 18.61
CA SER A 147 -15.56 -23.90 18.45
C SER A 147 -16.19 -24.67 17.29
N ILE A 148 -17.33 -24.20 16.76
CA ILE A 148 -18.05 -24.86 15.65
C ILE A 148 -17.92 -24.12 14.32
N MET A 149 -17.58 -22.83 14.35
CA MET A 149 -17.51 -21.97 13.17
C MET A 149 -16.49 -22.46 12.13
N LYS A 150 -16.93 -22.55 10.86
CA LYS A 150 -16.12 -22.99 9.71
C LYS A 150 -15.76 -21.83 8.78
N THR A 151 -16.67 -20.88 8.58
CA THR A 151 -16.43 -19.72 7.71
C THR A 151 -16.68 -18.41 8.46
N LEU A 152 -15.75 -17.47 8.33
CA LEU A 152 -15.85 -16.13 8.89
C LEU A 152 -15.61 -15.07 7.81
N VAL A 153 -16.55 -14.14 7.64
CA VAL A 153 -16.46 -13.04 6.69
C VAL A 153 -16.37 -11.72 7.46
N LEU A 154 -15.27 -10.99 7.32
CA LEU A 154 -14.98 -9.71 7.99
C LEU A 154 -14.88 -8.53 7.01
N ASP A 155 -15.45 -8.68 5.81
CA ASP A 155 -15.27 -7.76 4.71
C ASP A 155 -15.60 -6.30 5.08
N GLY A 156 -14.72 -5.38 4.68
CA GLY A 156 -14.84 -3.93 4.91
C GLY A 156 -14.58 -3.46 6.34
N LEU A 157 -14.30 -4.36 7.29
CA LEU A 157 -13.99 -3.97 8.66
C LEU A 157 -12.52 -3.52 8.82
N PRO A 158 -12.22 -2.52 9.67
CA PRO A 158 -10.84 -2.06 9.93
C PRO A 158 -10.09 -3.01 10.88
N VAL A 159 -10.06 -4.31 10.57
CA VAL A 159 -9.42 -5.36 11.37
C VAL A 159 -7.90 -5.25 11.33
N THR A 160 -7.25 -5.29 12.48
CA THR A 160 -5.78 -5.28 12.58
C THR A 160 -5.19 -6.69 12.67
N ASP A 161 -3.89 -6.85 12.41
CA ASP A 161 -3.20 -8.15 12.54
C ASP A 161 -3.29 -8.72 13.97
N ARG A 162 -3.33 -7.84 14.98
CA ARG A 162 -3.50 -8.23 16.39
C ARG A 162 -4.88 -8.85 16.64
N ASP A 163 -5.91 -8.31 16.01
CA ASP A 163 -7.27 -8.84 16.12
C ASP A 163 -7.36 -10.21 15.43
N LEU A 164 -6.76 -10.35 14.23
CA LEU A 164 -6.69 -11.61 13.51
C LEU A 164 -5.97 -12.70 14.30
N TRP A 165 -4.85 -12.37 14.96
CA TRP A 165 -4.17 -13.32 15.85
C TRP A 165 -5.08 -13.82 16.98
N GLY A 166 -5.83 -12.91 17.60
CA GLY A 166 -6.78 -13.24 18.66
C GLY A 166 -7.93 -14.13 18.19
N ILE A 167 -8.46 -13.89 16.99
CA ILE A 167 -9.56 -14.66 16.39
C ILE A 167 -9.09 -16.04 16.00
N LEU A 168 -8.01 -16.14 15.21
CA LEU A 168 -7.47 -17.39 14.71
C LEU A 168 -7.10 -18.35 15.85
N ARG A 169 -6.48 -17.83 16.93
CA ARG A 169 -6.17 -18.63 18.11
C ARG A 169 -7.40 -19.21 18.81
N GLN A 170 -8.54 -18.52 18.75
CA GLN A 170 -9.76 -18.90 19.46
C GLN A 170 -10.72 -19.76 18.63
N THR A 171 -10.49 -19.89 17.32
CA THR A 171 -11.39 -20.58 16.38
C THR A 171 -10.69 -21.76 15.68
N PRO A 172 -10.49 -22.90 16.36
CA PRO A 172 -9.71 -24.01 15.82
C PRO A 172 -10.41 -24.76 14.66
N ALA A 173 -11.74 -24.65 14.56
CA ALA A 173 -12.53 -25.29 13.49
C ALA A 173 -12.63 -24.45 12.20
N LEU A 174 -12.05 -23.25 12.17
CA LEU A 174 -12.14 -22.32 11.05
C LEU A 174 -11.40 -22.87 9.82
N THR A 175 -12.12 -23.02 8.71
CA THR A 175 -11.58 -23.48 7.42
C THR A 175 -11.46 -22.36 6.39
N LYS A 176 -12.32 -21.34 6.45
CA LYS A 176 -12.30 -20.21 5.50
C LYS A 176 -12.45 -18.86 6.20
N ILE A 177 -11.62 -17.88 5.84
CA ILE A 177 -11.75 -16.49 6.28
C ILE A 177 -11.77 -15.55 5.09
N SER A 178 -12.67 -14.57 5.10
CA SER A 178 -12.76 -13.50 4.10
C SER A 178 -12.42 -12.16 4.73
N LEU A 179 -11.41 -11.48 4.18
CA LEU A 179 -10.88 -10.20 4.63
C LEU A 179 -11.01 -9.14 3.53
N VAL A 180 -12.03 -9.25 2.68
CA VAL A 180 -12.13 -8.45 1.47
C VAL A 180 -12.29 -6.97 1.83
N GLY A 181 -11.44 -6.10 1.28
CA GLY A 181 -11.51 -4.66 1.55
C GLY A 181 -11.15 -4.26 2.98
N CYS A 182 -10.43 -5.10 3.74
CA CYS A 182 -9.95 -4.76 5.08
C CYS A 182 -8.67 -3.89 4.99
N PRO A 183 -8.70 -2.61 5.41
CA PRO A 183 -7.61 -1.66 5.15
C PRO A 183 -6.39 -1.81 6.07
N ASN A 184 -6.51 -2.50 7.21
CA ASN A 184 -5.47 -2.53 8.25
C ASN A 184 -4.74 -3.88 8.38
N VAL A 185 -4.92 -4.77 7.39
CA VAL A 185 -4.27 -6.08 7.35
C VAL A 185 -2.92 -5.96 6.64
N THR A 186 -1.85 -6.45 7.27
CA THR A 186 -0.49 -6.35 6.73
C THR A 186 0.12 -7.73 6.45
N PHE A 187 1.37 -7.75 5.97
CA PHE A 187 2.13 -8.98 5.72
C PHE A 187 2.37 -9.83 6.99
N HIS A 188 2.15 -9.27 8.19
CA HIS A 188 2.24 -10.02 9.45
C HIS A 188 1.22 -11.16 9.58
N LEU A 189 0.17 -11.19 8.74
CA LEU A 189 -0.77 -12.31 8.66
C LEU A 189 -0.09 -13.66 8.37
N PHE A 190 0.92 -13.71 7.48
CA PHE A 190 1.57 -14.98 7.12
C PHE A 190 2.34 -15.60 8.29
N PRO A 191 3.22 -14.87 9.01
CA PRO A 191 3.83 -15.36 10.24
C PRO A 191 2.82 -15.79 11.31
N ILE A 192 1.69 -15.07 11.44
CA ILE A 192 0.62 -15.44 12.39
C ILE A 192 0.05 -16.81 12.04
N CYS A 193 -0.34 -17.03 10.79
CA CYS A 193 -0.90 -18.31 10.35
C CYS A 193 0.15 -19.45 10.46
N GLN A 194 1.42 -19.17 10.17
CA GLN A 194 2.50 -20.13 10.33
C GLN A 194 2.73 -20.52 11.81
N SER A 195 2.64 -19.57 12.74
CA SER A 195 2.77 -19.85 14.18
C SER A 195 1.65 -20.75 14.72
N LEU A 196 0.48 -20.72 14.09
CA LEU A 196 -0.73 -21.46 14.47
C LEU A 196 -1.00 -22.69 13.60
N GLN A 197 -0.04 -23.07 12.74
CA GLN A 197 -0.15 -24.16 11.76
C GLN A 197 -0.52 -25.52 12.38
N SER A 198 -0.14 -25.78 13.64
CA SER A 198 -0.45 -27.04 14.34
C SER A 198 -1.89 -27.11 14.86
N THR A 199 -2.58 -25.97 14.96
CA THR A 199 -3.89 -25.85 15.60
C THR A 199 -5.02 -25.49 14.65
N LEU A 200 -4.72 -24.79 13.54
CA LEU A 200 -5.72 -24.26 12.61
C LEU A 200 -6.11 -25.25 11.51
N CYS A 201 -7.41 -25.37 11.26
CA CYS A 201 -7.98 -26.08 10.10
C CYS A 201 -8.03 -25.24 8.82
N LEU A 202 -7.37 -24.08 8.79
CA LEU A 202 -7.55 -23.08 7.73
C LEU A 202 -7.18 -23.67 6.35
N GLU A 203 -8.04 -23.49 5.35
CA GLU A 203 -7.84 -23.97 3.98
C GLU A 203 -7.83 -22.80 2.98
N GLN A 204 -8.62 -21.74 3.22
CA GLN A 204 -8.72 -20.58 2.34
C GLN A 204 -8.76 -19.25 3.09
N VAL A 205 -8.03 -18.26 2.57
CA VAL A 205 -8.02 -16.86 3.04
C VAL A 205 -8.27 -15.95 1.86
N ASP A 206 -9.33 -15.15 1.91
CA ASP A 206 -9.65 -14.18 0.86
C ASP A 206 -9.10 -12.78 1.18
N LEU A 207 -8.11 -12.32 0.40
CA LEU A 207 -7.42 -11.03 0.61
C LEU A 207 -7.76 -9.98 -0.45
N TYR A 208 -8.82 -10.19 -1.25
CA TYR A 208 -9.24 -9.29 -2.31
C TYR A 208 -9.40 -7.84 -1.78
N LEU A 209 -8.85 -6.84 -2.49
CA LEU A 209 -8.86 -5.43 -2.12
C LEU A 209 -8.18 -5.08 -0.78
N THR A 210 -7.17 -5.84 -0.35
CA THR A 210 -6.32 -5.52 0.82
C THR A 210 -4.94 -5.01 0.41
N PHE A 211 -4.18 -4.39 1.33
CA PHE A 211 -2.83 -3.88 1.05
C PHE A 211 -1.73 -4.95 0.94
N VAL A 212 -2.09 -6.24 1.10
CA VAL A 212 -1.13 -7.36 1.01
C VAL A 212 -0.83 -7.67 -0.47
N GLN A 213 0.33 -7.24 -0.95
CA GLN A 213 0.76 -7.35 -2.35
C GLN A 213 1.46 -8.70 -2.67
N HIS A 214 1.48 -9.06 -3.96
CA HIS A 214 1.73 -10.41 -4.51
C HIS A 214 3.20 -10.90 -4.50
N ALA A 215 4.15 -10.19 -3.89
CA ALA A 215 5.55 -10.59 -3.90
C ALA A 215 5.86 -11.54 -2.72
N SER A 216 6.10 -12.81 -3.05
CA SER A 216 6.44 -13.92 -2.14
C SER A 216 5.38 -14.31 -1.10
N MET A 217 4.33 -15.01 -1.55
CA MET A 217 3.49 -15.79 -0.62
C MET A 217 4.37 -16.84 0.08
N MET A 218 4.63 -16.65 1.37
CA MET A 218 5.15 -17.74 2.20
C MET A 218 4.16 -18.90 2.17
N THR A 219 4.63 -20.12 1.90
CA THR A 219 3.77 -21.30 1.92
C THR A 219 3.36 -21.61 3.36
N VAL A 220 2.12 -21.30 3.70
CA VAL A 220 1.54 -21.63 5.00
C VAL A 220 0.86 -22.99 4.92
N HIS A 221 1.12 -23.85 5.89
CA HIS A 221 0.46 -25.14 6.03
C HIS A 221 -0.57 -25.10 7.17
N ASN A 222 -1.63 -25.88 7.03
CA ASN A 222 -2.60 -26.08 8.10
C ASN A 222 -2.27 -27.32 8.96
N LYS A 223 -3.11 -27.63 9.94
CA LYS A 223 -2.88 -28.76 10.86
C LYS A 223 -2.80 -30.12 10.17
N PHE A 224 -3.33 -30.23 8.95
CA PHE A 224 -3.30 -31.43 8.12
C PHE A 224 -2.18 -31.39 7.07
N GLN A 225 -1.21 -30.46 7.20
CA GLN A 225 -0.10 -30.23 6.27
C GLN A 225 -0.53 -29.80 4.85
N LYS A 226 -1.80 -29.45 4.65
CA LYS A 226 -2.26 -28.88 3.37
C LYS A 226 -1.86 -27.41 3.27
N VAL A 227 -1.47 -26.98 2.07
CA VAL A 227 -1.16 -25.58 1.77
C VAL A 227 -2.44 -24.75 1.85
N VAL A 228 -2.40 -23.65 2.59
CA VAL A 228 -3.50 -22.69 2.69
C VAL A 228 -3.54 -21.84 1.42
N ALA A 229 -4.69 -21.77 0.77
CA ALA A 229 -4.89 -20.96 -0.43
C ALA A 229 -5.19 -19.50 -0.05
N PHE A 230 -4.32 -18.58 -0.44
CA PHE A 230 -4.56 -17.13 -0.32
C PHE A 230 -5.03 -16.60 -1.66
N THR A 231 -6.26 -16.06 -1.73
CA THR A 231 -6.69 -15.36 -2.95
C THR A 231 -6.03 -13.99 -3.00
N PRO A 232 -5.43 -13.60 -4.13
CA PRO A 232 -4.67 -12.36 -4.22
C PRO A 232 -5.58 -11.14 -4.14
N SER A 233 -5.00 -10.02 -3.69
CA SER A 233 -5.73 -8.76 -3.51
C SER A 233 -6.42 -8.26 -4.79
N GLY A 234 -5.97 -8.66 -5.99
CA GLY A 234 -6.61 -8.26 -7.25
C GLY A 234 -6.52 -6.76 -7.56
N LEU A 235 -6.05 -5.95 -6.61
CA LEU A 235 -5.47 -4.63 -6.86
C LEU A 235 -4.23 -4.85 -7.72
N VAL A 236 -4.36 -4.49 -8.99
CA VAL A 236 -3.22 -4.33 -9.90
C VAL A 236 -2.26 -3.35 -9.23
N PRO A 237 -0.94 -3.61 -9.22
CA PRO A 237 0.00 -2.62 -8.73
C PRO A 237 -0.29 -1.30 -9.45
N LEU A 238 -0.53 -0.22 -8.68
CA LEU A 238 -0.27 1.11 -9.20
C LEU A 238 1.17 1.08 -9.73
N SER A 239 1.40 1.63 -10.93
CA SER A 239 2.76 1.68 -11.46
C SER A 239 3.69 2.25 -10.39
N HIS A 240 4.93 1.78 -10.37
CA HIS A 240 5.92 2.23 -9.40
C HIS A 240 6.04 3.76 -9.39
N GLU A 241 5.70 4.44 -10.50
CA GLU A 241 5.64 5.89 -10.65
C GLU A 241 4.48 6.55 -9.90
N ILE A 242 3.26 5.99 -9.91
CA ILE A 242 2.10 6.59 -9.22
C ILE A 242 2.23 6.43 -7.71
N THR A 243 2.68 5.26 -7.27
CA THR A 243 2.94 4.99 -5.84
C THR A 243 4.03 5.93 -5.31
N ARG A 244 5.04 6.20 -6.15
CA ARG A 244 6.11 7.13 -5.82
C ARG A 244 5.65 8.58 -5.84
N ALA A 245 4.83 9.00 -6.80
CA ALA A 245 4.23 10.33 -6.87
C ALA A 245 3.37 10.65 -5.63
N MET A 246 2.59 9.68 -5.15
CA MET A 246 1.77 9.85 -3.95
C MET A 246 2.60 9.88 -2.65
N ILE A 247 3.69 9.09 -2.56
CA ILE A 247 4.60 9.12 -1.41
C ILE A 247 5.47 10.40 -1.42
N THR A 248 5.75 10.97 -2.59
CA THR A 248 6.48 12.25 -2.69
C THR A 248 5.61 13.45 -2.33
N GLN A 249 4.31 13.43 -2.67
CA GLN A 249 3.38 14.54 -2.40
C GLN A 249 2.79 14.55 -0.98
N TYR A 250 2.69 13.39 -0.30
CA TYR A 250 2.02 13.30 1.01
C TYR A 250 2.90 12.68 2.10
N THR A 251 2.91 13.26 3.30
CA THR A 251 3.53 12.64 4.50
C THR A 251 2.51 11.84 5.31
N VAL A 252 2.93 10.69 5.84
CA VAL A 252 2.13 9.83 6.71
C VAL A 252 2.59 10.00 8.15
N ASP A 253 1.77 10.63 8.99
CA ASP A 253 1.98 10.69 10.43
C ASP A 253 0.96 9.80 11.17
N SER A 254 1.42 9.14 12.23
CA SER A 254 0.66 8.16 12.99
C SER A 254 0.51 8.60 14.44
N TRP A 255 -0.50 9.43 14.70
CA TRP A 255 -0.96 9.71 16.05
C TRP A 255 -2.45 9.37 16.17
N SER A 256 -2.76 8.46 17.09
CA SER A 256 -4.13 8.10 17.52
C SER A 256 -5.09 7.55 16.46
N ASN A 257 -4.84 6.32 15.95
CA ASN A 257 -5.81 5.51 15.20
C ASN A 257 -6.47 6.16 13.94
N ARG A 258 -5.80 7.14 13.32
CA ARG A 258 -6.16 7.67 12.00
C ARG A 258 -4.88 7.91 11.19
N ILE A 259 -4.91 7.56 9.90
CA ILE A 259 -3.85 7.87 8.94
C ILE A 259 -4.25 9.17 8.23
N ARG A 260 -3.39 10.19 8.27
CA ARG A 260 -3.56 11.43 7.52
C ARG A 260 -2.59 11.44 6.35
N PHE A 261 -3.05 11.95 5.21
CA PHE A 261 -2.20 12.35 4.08
C PHE A 261 -2.25 13.87 4.01
N LEU A 262 -1.13 14.53 4.29
CA LEU A 262 -0.99 15.99 4.17
C LEU A 262 -0.19 16.34 2.93
N ASP A 263 -0.76 17.19 2.08
CA ASP A 263 -0.11 17.79 0.91
C ASP A 263 1.04 18.70 1.38
N LYS A 264 2.23 18.52 0.82
CA LYS A 264 3.43 19.28 1.22
C LYS A 264 3.36 20.76 0.84
N ASP A 265 2.61 21.12 -0.20
CA ASP A 265 2.61 22.49 -0.74
C ASP A 265 1.68 23.45 0.05
N GLN A 266 0.69 22.93 0.80
CA GLN A 266 -0.18 23.76 1.66
C GLN A 266 0.36 24.00 3.08
N LEU A 267 1.46 23.38 3.47
CA LEU A 267 2.05 23.52 4.82
C LEU A 267 2.88 24.79 5.01
N VAL A 268 3.18 25.52 3.93
CA VAL A 268 4.14 26.64 3.95
C VAL A 268 3.47 28.02 4.02
N GLU A 269 2.21 28.18 3.60
CA GLU A 269 1.62 29.54 3.46
C GLU A 269 0.60 29.96 4.54
N ASP A 270 -0.13 29.07 5.21
CA ASP A 270 -1.24 29.50 6.10
C ASP A 270 -1.05 29.14 7.60
N HIS A 271 -0.39 30.05 8.32
CA HIS A 271 -0.48 30.41 9.76
C HIS A 271 -0.51 29.35 10.90
N PRO A 272 0.15 29.62 12.06
CA PRO A 272 0.53 28.61 13.06
C PRO A 272 -0.51 28.33 14.17
N THR A 273 -1.73 28.87 14.10
CA THR A 273 -2.71 28.72 15.19
C THR A 273 -4.14 28.85 14.66
N MET A 274 -4.78 27.73 14.27
CA MET A 274 -6.24 27.50 14.32
C MET A 274 -6.56 26.06 13.89
N CYS A 275 -7.32 25.32 14.72
CA CYS A 275 -8.15 24.22 14.23
C CYS A 275 -9.45 24.81 13.65
N PRO A 276 -9.90 24.33 12.49
CA PRO A 276 -11.30 23.90 12.39
C PRO A 276 -11.51 22.60 11.60
N GLU A 277 -12.62 21.93 11.92
CA GLU A 277 -13.06 20.58 11.56
C GLU A 277 -13.60 20.37 10.12
N GLU A 278 -13.27 21.21 9.14
CA GLU A 278 -13.82 21.07 7.79
C GLU A 278 -12.76 21.32 6.73
N LEU A 279 -12.30 20.26 6.05
CA LEU A 279 -11.70 20.30 4.70
C LEU A 279 -11.67 18.89 4.11
N GLY A 280 -12.27 18.77 2.93
CA GLY A 280 -12.78 17.53 2.34
C GLY A 280 -11.73 16.62 1.69
N ALA A 281 -12.07 15.33 1.67
CA ALA A 281 -11.37 14.27 0.97
C ALA A 281 -11.68 14.30 -0.54
N TRP A 282 -10.72 13.92 -1.39
CA TRP A 282 -10.90 13.42 -2.76
C TRP A 282 -9.64 12.61 -3.20
N PRO A 283 -9.72 11.71 -4.20
CA PRO A 283 -10.25 10.37 -4.01
C PRO A 283 -9.33 9.27 -4.59
N PHE A 284 -9.06 8.20 -3.84
CA PHE A 284 -8.76 6.88 -4.43
C PHE A 284 -9.81 5.89 -3.93
N SER A 285 -10.99 5.93 -4.56
CA SER A 285 -12.01 4.91 -4.39
C SER A 285 -12.90 4.87 -5.62
N SER A 286 -12.54 4.04 -6.60
CA SER A 286 -13.51 3.49 -7.53
C SER A 286 -14.19 2.26 -6.91
N LEU A 287 -14.84 2.43 -5.75
CA LEU A 287 -15.86 1.51 -5.20
C LEU A 287 -16.78 2.33 -4.27
N PRO A 288 -18.12 2.24 -4.41
CA PRO A 288 -19.05 3.09 -3.67
C PRO A 288 -19.22 2.62 -2.22
N VAL A 289 -18.93 3.48 -1.25
CA VAL A 289 -19.35 3.31 0.15
C VAL A 289 -20.60 4.16 0.37
N PHE A 290 -21.68 3.53 0.83
CA PHE A 290 -22.93 4.19 1.20
C PHE A 290 -22.83 4.64 2.66
N GLU A 291 -22.93 5.94 2.92
CA GLU A 291 -23.23 6.44 4.26
C GLU A 291 -24.74 6.57 4.46
N SER A 292 -25.22 5.99 5.56
CA SER A 292 -26.62 6.02 5.95
C SER A 292 -26.83 6.90 7.19
N HIS A 293 -27.63 7.96 6.99
CA HIS A 293 -28.43 8.69 8.00
C HIS A 293 -27.63 9.60 8.97
N THR A 294 -27.94 10.88 9.19
CA THR A 294 -29.20 11.64 9.17
C THR A 294 -28.84 13.12 9.25
N LEU A 295 -29.44 13.98 8.43
CA LEU A 295 -29.82 15.35 8.81
C LEU A 295 -30.85 15.85 7.79
N SER A 296 -32.09 15.99 8.27
CA SER A 296 -33.18 16.66 7.57
C SER A 296 -32.89 18.15 7.47
N PHE A 297 -32.88 18.72 6.27
CA PHE A 297 -33.40 20.07 6.05
C PHE A 297 -33.97 20.21 4.64
N SER A 298 -35.00 21.05 4.58
CA SER A 298 -36.05 21.22 3.59
C SER A 298 -35.64 21.91 2.30
N GLY A 299 -36.32 21.55 1.19
CA GLY A 299 -36.75 22.50 0.17
C GLY A 299 -35.91 22.59 -1.11
N SER A 300 -36.55 22.27 -2.23
CA SER A 300 -36.20 22.63 -3.63
C SER A 300 -34.90 22.06 -4.21
N ALA A 301 -35.06 21.01 -5.02
CA ALA A 301 -34.05 20.53 -5.95
C ALA A 301 -33.83 21.53 -7.10
N TYR A 302 -32.62 22.07 -7.20
CA TYR A 302 -32.07 22.61 -8.45
C TYR A 302 -30.80 21.83 -8.79
N LEU A 303 -30.77 21.25 -9.99
CA LEU A 303 -29.57 20.75 -10.64
C LEU A 303 -28.76 21.97 -11.09
N THR A 304 -27.72 22.34 -10.35
CA THR A 304 -26.64 23.16 -10.88
C THR A 304 -25.41 22.29 -11.09
N PRO A 305 -24.79 22.31 -12.28
CA PRO A 305 -23.52 21.64 -12.49
C PRO A 305 -22.47 22.35 -11.65
N LEU A 306 -21.69 21.61 -10.85
CA LEU A 306 -20.41 22.15 -10.39
C LEU A 306 -19.54 22.34 -11.64
N ALA A 307 -19.17 23.57 -11.91
CA ALA A 307 -18.29 23.93 -13.01
C ALA A 307 -16.85 23.52 -12.68
N SER A 308 -16.57 22.22 -12.68
CA SER A 308 -15.22 21.63 -12.80
C SER A 308 -15.32 20.10 -12.70
N SER A 309 -15.06 19.41 -13.82
CA SER A 309 -14.94 17.96 -14.03
C SER A 309 -16.18 17.21 -14.57
N PRO A 310 -16.09 16.57 -15.76
CA PRO A 310 -17.18 15.83 -16.38
C PRO A 310 -17.06 14.34 -16.04
N ALA A 311 -17.84 13.83 -15.07
CA ALA A 311 -18.32 12.43 -14.99
C ALA A 311 -18.81 12.08 -13.58
N ALA A 312 -19.97 12.60 -13.17
CA ALA A 312 -20.66 12.10 -11.99
C ALA A 312 -22.12 11.78 -12.35
N TYR A 313 -22.51 10.51 -12.24
CA TYR A 313 -23.89 10.06 -12.35
C TYR A 313 -24.40 9.67 -10.96
N THR A 314 -25.52 10.25 -10.53
CA THR A 314 -26.17 9.95 -9.26
C THR A 314 -27.30 8.92 -9.45
N PHE A 315 -27.26 7.81 -8.71
CA PHE A 315 -28.27 6.75 -8.76
C PHE A 315 -29.21 6.81 -7.55
N LYS A 316 -30.50 6.51 -7.78
CA LYS A 316 -31.54 6.60 -6.73
C LYS A 316 -31.52 5.46 -5.71
N SER A 317 -30.91 4.30 -6.02
CA SER A 317 -30.80 3.17 -5.09
C SER A 317 -29.70 2.17 -5.47
N PHE A 318 -29.23 1.39 -4.49
CA PHE A 318 -28.19 0.35 -4.65
C PHE A 318 -28.56 -0.71 -5.71
N ALA A 319 -29.84 -1.08 -5.80
CA ALA A 319 -30.34 -2.03 -6.80
C ALA A 319 -30.23 -1.50 -8.24
N HIS A 320 -30.31 -0.17 -8.46
CA HIS A 320 -30.11 0.43 -9.78
C HIS A 320 -28.63 0.49 -10.16
N ALA A 321 -27.76 0.79 -9.20
CA ALA A 321 -26.31 0.80 -9.41
C ALA A 321 -25.79 -0.62 -9.70
N SER A 322 -26.21 -1.63 -8.93
CA SER A 322 -25.79 -3.02 -9.12
C SER A 322 -26.28 -3.61 -10.45
N ARG A 323 -27.47 -3.23 -10.91
CA ARG A 323 -28.02 -3.68 -12.20
C ARG A 323 -27.32 -3.02 -13.40
N PHE A 324 -26.95 -1.75 -13.28
CA PHE A 324 -26.16 -1.02 -14.27
C PHE A 324 -24.75 -1.61 -14.44
N VAL A 325 -24.09 -1.96 -13.33
CA VAL A 325 -22.77 -2.61 -13.34
C VAL A 325 -22.85 -4.03 -13.89
N TYR A 326 -23.89 -4.80 -13.55
CA TYR A 326 -24.08 -6.17 -14.08
C TYR A 326 -24.31 -6.20 -15.59
N GLU A 327 -24.88 -5.15 -16.16
CA GLU A 327 -25.20 -5.06 -17.60
C GLU A 327 -24.08 -4.50 -18.46
N LEU A 328 -23.07 -3.85 -17.85
CA LEU A 328 -21.84 -3.42 -18.51
C LEU A 328 -20.87 -4.58 -18.79
N TYR A 329 -20.99 -5.69 -18.07
CA TYR A 329 -20.10 -6.86 -18.20
C TYR A 329 -20.52 -7.87 -19.29
N HIS A 330 -21.66 -7.69 -19.97
CA HIS A 330 -22.10 -8.58 -21.07
C HIS A 330 -22.35 -7.82 -22.40
N PRO A 331 -21.55 -8.08 -23.47
CA PRO A 331 -21.59 -7.30 -24.72
C PRO A 331 -22.89 -7.42 -25.51
N SER A 332 -23.64 -8.52 -25.36
CA SER A 332 -24.85 -8.82 -26.13
C SER A 332 -26.13 -8.15 -25.58
N CYS A 333 -26.09 -7.57 -24.37
CA CYS A 333 -27.25 -6.92 -23.77
C CYS A 333 -27.27 -5.40 -23.98
N LEU A 334 -26.16 -4.74 -24.31
CA LEU A 334 -26.10 -3.27 -24.44
C LEU A 334 -27.00 -2.76 -25.59
N ALA A 335 -27.02 -3.45 -26.73
CA ALA A 335 -27.84 -3.10 -27.89
C ALA A 335 -29.35 -3.39 -27.68
N THR A 336 -29.68 -4.47 -26.98
CA THR A 336 -31.08 -4.84 -26.68
C THR A 336 -31.66 -3.95 -25.58
N LYS A 337 -30.82 -3.44 -24.66
CA LYS A 337 -31.28 -2.56 -23.58
C LYS A 337 -31.44 -1.10 -23.99
N LEU A 338 -30.60 -0.60 -24.89
CA LEU A 338 -30.82 0.71 -25.55
C LEU A 338 -32.15 0.76 -26.32
N ARG A 339 -32.64 -0.38 -26.84
CA ARG A 339 -33.98 -0.49 -27.43
C ARG A 339 -35.12 -0.66 -26.40
N SER A 340 -34.82 -1.14 -25.19
CA SER A 340 -35.82 -1.32 -24.12
C SER A 340 -36.01 -0.09 -23.22
N MET A 341 -35.01 0.79 -23.14
CA MET A 341 -35.06 1.99 -22.30
C MET A 341 -35.89 3.14 -22.91
N THR A 342 -36.33 3.01 -24.16
CA THR A 342 -37.35 3.88 -24.76
C THR A 342 -38.80 3.43 -24.48
N MET A 343 -39.03 2.29 -23.83
CA MET A 343 -40.38 1.76 -23.61
C MET A 343 -40.52 1.04 -22.26
N SER A 344 -40.82 1.77 -21.18
CA SER A 344 -41.86 1.35 -20.21
C SER A 344 -42.09 2.40 -19.11
N VAL A 345 -42.97 3.34 -19.41
CA VAL A 345 -43.76 4.01 -18.37
C VAL A 345 -44.92 3.08 -18.02
N THR A 346 -44.94 2.64 -16.76
CA THR A 346 -46.08 2.16 -15.94
C THR A 346 -47.00 1.06 -16.50
N LYS A 347 -47.05 -0.09 -15.80
CA LYS A 347 -48.28 -0.88 -15.70
C LYS A 347 -49.04 -0.49 -14.42
N SER A 348 -50.19 0.14 -14.57
CA SER A 348 -51.31 -0.08 -13.66
C SER A 348 -52.62 0.06 -14.44
N ILE A 349 -53.61 -0.74 -14.06
CA ILE A 349 -54.88 -0.91 -14.74
C ILE A 349 -55.76 0.33 -14.53
N LEU A 350 -56.11 1.00 -15.66
CA LEU A 350 -57.23 1.90 -16.03
C LEU A 350 -57.88 2.84 -14.97
N PRO A 351 -58.05 4.14 -15.30
CA PRO A 351 -59.34 4.57 -15.89
C PRO A 351 -59.27 5.72 -16.93
N ARG A 352 -60.18 5.65 -17.93
CA ARG A 352 -60.69 6.66 -18.92
C ARG A 352 -59.74 7.72 -19.53
N PRO A 353 -59.79 7.95 -20.86
CA PRO A 353 -58.89 8.89 -21.55
C PRO A 353 -59.23 10.36 -21.26
N LYS A 354 -58.20 11.17 -20.98
CA LYS A 354 -58.25 12.64 -20.96
C LYS A 354 -57.62 13.21 -22.25
N PRO A 355 -58.02 14.43 -22.69
CA PRO A 355 -57.57 15.01 -23.95
C PRO A 355 -56.11 15.46 -23.89
N ILE A 356 -55.40 15.37 -25.03
CA ILE A 356 -53.98 15.71 -25.18
C ILE A 356 -53.80 17.24 -25.18
N ASP A 357 -52.90 17.73 -24.33
CA ASP A 357 -52.58 19.15 -24.16
C ASP A 357 -51.56 19.60 -25.23
N PRO A 358 -51.81 20.66 -26.02
CA PRO A 358 -50.89 21.15 -27.05
C PRO A 358 -49.48 21.53 -26.54
N LEU A 359 -49.31 21.74 -25.23
CA LEU A 359 -48.02 22.02 -24.61
C LEU A 359 -47.04 20.82 -24.70
N ASP A 360 -47.55 19.59 -24.67
CA ASP A 360 -46.72 18.37 -24.71
C ASP A 360 -46.06 18.17 -26.09
N VAL A 361 -46.72 18.59 -27.17
CA VAL A 361 -46.18 18.48 -28.54
C VAL A 361 -44.98 19.42 -28.72
N GLN A 362 -45.05 20.61 -28.11
CA GLN A 362 -43.97 21.59 -28.17
C GLN A 362 -42.76 21.14 -27.35
N ALA A 363 -42.99 20.55 -26.16
CA ALA A 363 -41.93 19.98 -25.34
C ALA A 363 -41.19 18.82 -26.04
N GLN A 364 -41.90 17.98 -26.80
CA GLN A 364 -41.29 16.90 -27.58
C GLN A 364 -40.38 17.42 -28.70
N GLN A 365 -40.76 18.51 -29.39
CA GLN A 365 -39.93 19.10 -30.44
C GLN A 365 -38.64 19.72 -29.88
N VAL A 366 -38.71 20.39 -28.73
CA VAL A 366 -37.54 20.96 -28.05
C VAL A 366 -36.59 19.86 -27.58
N LEU A 367 -37.10 18.78 -26.99
CA LEU A 367 -36.28 17.63 -26.57
C LEU A 367 -35.61 16.94 -27.76
N ALA A 368 -36.29 16.79 -28.90
CA ALA A 368 -35.70 16.24 -30.11
C ALA A 368 -34.55 17.11 -30.64
N SER A 369 -34.72 18.44 -30.59
CA SER A 369 -33.70 19.40 -31.02
C SER A 369 -32.47 19.38 -30.09
N LEU A 370 -32.69 19.33 -28.77
CA LEU A 370 -31.61 19.18 -27.78
C LEU A 370 -30.87 17.86 -27.93
N HIS A 371 -31.58 16.77 -28.25
CA HIS A 371 -30.95 15.47 -28.50
C HIS A 371 -30.08 15.52 -29.76
N ALA A 372 -30.55 16.14 -30.84
CA ALA A 372 -29.77 16.32 -32.07
C ALA A 372 -28.49 17.14 -31.82
N TRP A 373 -28.59 18.22 -31.03
CA TRP A 373 -27.44 19.02 -30.62
C TRP A 373 -26.45 18.23 -29.77
N LYS A 374 -26.94 17.44 -28.81
CA LYS A 374 -26.09 16.60 -27.97
C LYS A 374 -25.30 15.59 -28.81
N VAL A 375 -25.96 14.93 -29.77
CA VAL A 375 -25.30 13.97 -30.67
C VAL A 375 -24.25 14.67 -31.52
N SER A 376 -24.57 15.83 -32.11
CA SER A 376 -23.62 16.59 -32.92
C SER A 376 -22.40 17.07 -32.10
N LEU A 377 -22.59 17.46 -30.84
CA LEU A 377 -21.48 17.84 -29.97
C LEU A 377 -20.62 16.63 -29.57
N GLN A 378 -21.25 15.48 -29.34
CA GLN A 378 -20.52 14.25 -29.06
C GLN A 378 -19.63 13.84 -30.26
N ASP A 379 -20.16 13.92 -31.48
CA ASP A 379 -19.39 13.61 -32.69
C ASP A 379 -18.16 14.54 -32.84
N GLN A 380 -18.32 15.83 -32.51
CA GLN A 380 -17.19 16.80 -32.54
C GLN A 380 -16.14 16.49 -31.46
N VAL A 381 -16.57 16.08 -30.26
CA VAL A 381 -15.64 15.68 -29.18
C VAL A 381 -14.88 14.42 -29.57
N ASP A 382 -15.56 13.44 -30.18
CA ASP A 382 -14.93 12.20 -30.62
C ASP A 382 -13.91 12.48 -31.75
N GLU A 383 -14.24 13.36 -32.70
CA GLU A 383 -13.32 13.79 -33.76
C GLU A 383 -12.08 14.51 -33.21
N LEU A 384 -12.27 15.43 -32.25
CA LEU A 384 -11.16 16.10 -31.57
C LEU A 384 -10.29 15.14 -30.76
N THR A 385 -10.88 14.13 -30.13
CA THR A 385 -10.15 13.13 -29.36
C THR A 385 -9.21 12.34 -30.27
N VAL A 386 -9.71 11.89 -31.43
CA VAL A 386 -8.89 11.22 -32.45
C VAL A 386 -7.77 12.12 -32.97
N ALA A 387 -8.06 13.41 -33.20
CA ALA A 387 -7.05 14.37 -33.65
C ALA A 387 -5.93 14.58 -32.61
N VAL A 388 -6.28 14.63 -31.32
CA VAL A 388 -5.31 14.74 -30.21
C VAL A 388 -4.44 13.50 -30.11
N ASP A 389 -5.02 12.30 -30.23
CA ASP A 389 -4.24 11.06 -30.18
C ASP A 389 -3.27 10.93 -31.36
N ARG A 390 -3.70 11.36 -32.56
CA ARG A 390 -2.81 11.46 -33.73
C ARG A 390 -1.67 12.44 -33.48
N ALA A 391 -1.96 13.62 -32.93
CA ALA A 391 -0.95 14.63 -32.64
C ALA A 391 0.08 14.14 -31.60
N LYS A 392 -0.37 13.42 -30.55
CA LYS A 392 0.53 12.78 -29.57
C LYS A 392 1.44 11.74 -30.21
N HIS A 393 0.89 10.93 -31.12
CA HIS A 393 1.69 9.94 -31.83
C HIS A 393 2.74 10.59 -32.74
N GLU A 394 2.37 11.61 -33.52
CA GLU A 394 3.29 12.37 -34.35
C GLU A 394 4.39 13.05 -33.52
N GLN A 395 4.05 13.62 -32.36
CA GLN A 395 5.01 14.19 -31.42
C GLN A 395 6.00 13.13 -30.90
N HIS A 396 5.52 11.94 -30.55
CA HIS A 396 6.37 10.84 -30.09
C HIS A 396 7.35 10.37 -31.17
N VAL A 397 6.89 10.26 -32.42
CA VAL A 397 7.76 9.92 -33.56
C VAL A 397 8.81 11.02 -33.79
N ALA A 398 8.40 12.29 -33.81
CA ALA A 398 9.33 13.40 -33.99
C ALA A 398 10.38 13.49 -32.88
N LEU A 399 10.00 13.20 -31.63
CA LEU A 399 10.94 13.14 -30.50
C LEU A 399 11.95 11.99 -30.66
N ALA A 400 11.51 10.82 -31.13
CA ALA A 400 12.39 9.69 -31.40
C ALA A 400 13.41 10.01 -32.51
N ASP A 401 12.97 10.65 -33.60
CA ASP A 401 13.84 11.09 -34.70
C ASP A 401 14.85 12.15 -34.25
N TYR A 402 14.41 13.14 -33.45
CA TYR A 402 15.29 14.13 -32.85
C TYR A 402 16.36 13.49 -31.97
N ASN A 403 15.97 12.57 -31.08
CA ASN A 403 16.91 11.85 -30.21
C ASN A 403 17.89 10.97 -31.00
N HIS A 404 17.49 10.47 -32.17
CA HIS A 404 18.40 9.74 -33.06
C HIS A 404 19.41 10.67 -33.73
N ALA A 405 18.96 11.81 -34.27
CA ALA A 405 19.83 12.81 -34.88
C ALA A 405 20.82 13.41 -33.87
N GLU A 406 20.39 13.66 -32.64
CA GLU A 406 21.25 14.18 -31.58
C GLU A 406 22.34 13.18 -31.19
N ARG A 407 22.02 11.88 -31.14
CA ARG A 407 23.03 10.81 -30.93
C ARG A 407 24.07 10.80 -32.05
N GLN A 408 23.64 10.89 -33.32
CA GLN A 408 24.57 10.96 -34.46
C GLN A 408 25.46 12.20 -34.39
N ARG A 409 24.89 13.36 -34.02
CA ARG A 409 25.65 14.60 -33.82
C ARG A 409 26.72 14.42 -32.74
N GLN A 410 26.37 13.83 -31.60
CA GLN A 410 27.30 13.56 -30.49
C GLN A 410 28.41 12.57 -30.90
N GLU A 411 28.11 11.54 -31.67
CA GLU A 411 29.12 10.60 -32.19
C GLU A 411 30.12 11.28 -33.12
N VAL A 412 29.62 12.14 -34.03
CA VAL A 412 30.49 12.92 -34.93
C VAL A 412 31.35 13.91 -34.14
N GLU A 413 30.78 14.57 -33.14
CA GLU A 413 31.52 15.49 -32.25
C GLU A 413 32.61 14.75 -31.46
N LYS A 414 32.30 13.58 -30.89
CA LYS A 414 33.29 12.72 -30.22
C LYS A 414 34.40 12.29 -31.18
N ALA A 415 34.06 11.85 -32.39
CA ALA A 415 35.06 11.47 -33.40
C ALA A 415 35.96 12.65 -33.78
N ALA A 416 35.39 13.85 -33.95
CA ALA A 416 36.16 15.06 -34.22
C ALA A 416 37.09 15.42 -33.04
N ASN A 417 36.58 15.38 -31.80
CA ASN A 417 37.36 15.65 -30.60
C ASN A 417 38.52 14.66 -30.43
N ARG A 418 38.30 13.36 -30.71
CA ARG A 418 39.35 12.34 -30.71
C ARG A 418 40.41 12.60 -31.77
N ALA A 419 40.03 13.05 -32.97
CA ALA A 419 40.98 13.42 -34.01
C ALA A 419 41.83 14.63 -33.59
N VAL A 420 41.22 15.65 -32.96
CA VAL A 420 41.97 16.80 -32.41
C VAL A 420 42.91 16.35 -31.28
N LEU A 421 42.46 15.48 -30.37
CA LEU A 421 43.30 14.89 -29.32
C LEU A 421 44.50 14.13 -29.91
N ALA A 422 44.28 13.33 -30.96
CA ALA A 422 45.35 12.60 -31.65
C ALA A 422 46.40 13.54 -32.24
N LEU A 423 45.96 14.62 -32.89
CA LEU A 423 46.85 15.65 -33.41
C LEU A 423 47.64 16.34 -32.27
N SER A 424 46.99 16.70 -31.17
CA SER A 424 47.65 17.34 -30.02
C SER A 424 48.67 16.43 -29.33
N LEU A 425 48.42 15.11 -29.28
CA LEU A 425 49.33 14.12 -28.69
C LEU A 425 50.39 13.61 -29.68
N GLY A 426 50.33 14.01 -30.95
CA GLY A 426 51.25 13.54 -31.99
C GLY A 426 51.08 12.06 -32.36
N GLN A 427 49.88 11.50 -32.18
CA GLN A 427 49.55 10.10 -32.45
C GLN A 427 48.62 9.97 -33.67
N PRO A 428 48.68 8.84 -34.41
CA PRO A 428 47.83 8.64 -35.59
C PRO A 428 46.34 8.40 -35.23
N SER A 429 46.07 7.79 -34.09
CA SER A 429 44.74 7.69 -33.48
C SER A 429 44.87 7.61 -31.96
N VAL A 430 43.81 8.00 -31.24
CA VAL A 430 43.71 7.80 -29.79
C VAL A 430 42.34 7.18 -29.55
N ASP A 431 42.34 5.86 -29.39
CA ASP A 431 41.12 5.07 -29.23
C ASP A 431 40.86 4.80 -27.74
N PRO A 432 39.60 4.88 -27.30
CA PRO A 432 39.24 4.58 -25.92
C PRO A 432 39.43 3.08 -25.60
N PRO A 433 39.60 2.73 -24.31
CA PRO A 433 39.63 1.34 -23.87
C PRO A 433 38.31 0.62 -24.19
N THR A 434 38.39 -0.59 -24.74
CA THR A 434 37.23 -1.41 -25.16
C THR A 434 36.56 -2.06 -23.96
N ASN A 435 35.62 -1.35 -23.34
CA ASN A 435 35.13 -1.70 -22.01
C ASN A 435 33.75 -2.39 -21.96
N HIS A 436 33.08 -2.59 -23.10
CA HIS A 436 31.71 -3.14 -23.13
C HIS A 436 31.60 -4.66 -23.29
N ARG A 437 32.70 -5.41 -23.19
CA ARG A 437 32.64 -6.88 -23.21
C ARG A 437 32.89 -7.44 -21.82
N PRO A 438 31.99 -8.30 -21.30
CA PRO A 438 32.27 -9.05 -20.08
C PRO A 438 33.58 -9.81 -20.27
N THR A 439 34.59 -9.46 -19.46
CA THR A 439 35.88 -10.12 -19.53
C THR A 439 35.88 -11.19 -18.45
N ASN A 440 36.01 -12.47 -18.81
CA ASN A 440 36.21 -13.52 -17.81
C ASN A 440 37.69 -13.51 -17.42
N LYS A 441 38.03 -12.82 -16.32
CA LYS A 441 39.38 -12.80 -15.77
C LYS A 441 39.59 -13.99 -14.83
N PRO A 442 40.81 -14.54 -14.74
CA PRO A 442 41.13 -15.56 -13.75
C PRO A 442 40.81 -15.07 -12.33
N GLY A 443 40.05 -15.86 -11.56
CA GLY A 443 39.63 -15.50 -10.20
C GLY A 443 38.23 -14.90 -10.09
N ASP A 444 37.56 -14.54 -11.20
CA ASP A 444 36.20 -13.99 -11.15
C ASP A 444 35.16 -14.96 -10.57
N LEU A 445 35.41 -16.27 -10.72
CA LEU A 445 34.59 -17.35 -10.16
C LEU A 445 34.69 -17.46 -8.63
N ASN A 446 35.75 -16.91 -8.03
CA ASN A 446 35.95 -16.93 -6.58
C ASN A 446 35.28 -15.72 -5.89
N LEU A 447 34.79 -14.76 -6.66
CA LEU A 447 34.13 -13.59 -6.14
C LEU A 447 32.61 -13.85 -5.96
N PRO A 448 31.93 -13.10 -5.08
CA PRO A 448 30.48 -13.20 -4.90
C PRO A 448 29.71 -13.10 -6.22
N PRO A 449 28.56 -13.78 -6.36
CA PRO A 449 27.71 -13.60 -7.53
C PRO A 449 27.21 -12.15 -7.58
N LEU A 450 27.26 -11.55 -8.77
CA LEU A 450 26.60 -10.27 -9.00
C LEU A 450 25.07 -10.44 -8.87
N PRO A 451 24.32 -9.34 -8.65
CA PRO A 451 22.87 -9.35 -8.71
C PRO A 451 22.34 -9.94 -10.04
N SER A 452 21.09 -10.41 -10.05
CA SER A 452 20.48 -10.92 -11.28
C SER A 452 20.51 -9.87 -12.39
N PRO A 453 20.54 -10.27 -13.67
CA PRO A 453 20.52 -9.31 -14.78
C PRO A 453 19.36 -8.31 -14.69
N ASP A 454 18.18 -8.77 -14.26
CA ASP A 454 17.00 -7.92 -14.07
C ASP A 454 17.21 -6.89 -12.94
N ALA A 455 17.89 -7.28 -11.86
CA ALA A 455 18.23 -6.36 -10.77
C ALA A 455 19.27 -5.32 -11.19
N ILE A 456 20.23 -5.69 -12.04
CA ILE A 456 21.22 -4.74 -12.60
C ILE A 456 20.52 -3.77 -13.57
N ALA A 457 19.57 -4.24 -14.38
CA ALA A 457 18.77 -3.39 -15.25
C ALA A 457 17.90 -2.41 -14.43
N ALA A 458 17.28 -2.89 -13.35
CA ALA A 458 16.53 -2.03 -12.42
C ALA A 458 17.43 -1.00 -11.73
N LEU A 459 18.66 -1.37 -11.37
CA LEU A 459 19.66 -0.46 -10.81
C LEU A 459 20.03 0.65 -11.82
N GLY A 460 20.23 0.29 -13.09
CA GLY A 460 20.46 1.24 -14.18
C GLY A 460 19.30 2.21 -14.36
N ALA A 461 18.07 1.69 -14.45
CA ALA A 461 16.86 2.52 -14.56
C ALA A 461 16.68 3.45 -13.35
N THR A 462 17.01 2.98 -12.15
CA THR A 462 16.96 3.80 -10.92
C THR A 462 17.98 4.93 -10.98
N LEU A 463 19.20 4.63 -11.44
CA LEU A 463 20.26 5.63 -11.62
C LEU A 463 19.85 6.70 -12.64
N GLU A 464 19.25 6.32 -13.77
CA GLU A 464 18.76 7.26 -14.79
C GLU A 464 17.59 8.12 -14.29
N MET A 465 16.63 7.52 -13.59
CA MET A 465 15.45 8.23 -13.12
C MET A 465 15.76 9.18 -11.98
N ASN A 466 16.61 8.76 -11.03
CA ASN A 466 16.84 9.49 -9.78
C ASN A 466 18.15 10.26 -9.75
N GLN A 467 19.02 10.06 -10.75
CA GLN A 467 20.41 10.51 -10.77
C GLN A 467 21.33 9.84 -9.72
N PHE A 468 20.78 8.98 -8.86
CA PHE A 468 21.50 8.13 -7.90
C PHE A 468 20.78 6.79 -7.67
N ALA A 469 21.51 5.77 -7.22
CA ALA A 469 20.97 4.46 -6.89
C ALA A 469 21.70 3.85 -5.68
N VAL A 470 20.98 3.10 -4.86
CA VAL A 470 21.52 2.41 -3.68
C VAL A 470 21.30 0.91 -3.83
N LEU A 471 22.35 0.14 -3.58
CA LEU A 471 22.35 -1.32 -3.58
C LEU A 471 22.89 -1.84 -2.25
N ASP A 472 22.06 -2.53 -1.49
CA ASP A 472 22.46 -3.20 -0.25
C ASP A 472 22.93 -4.64 -0.52
N ALA A 473 23.82 -5.14 0.34
CA ALA A 473 24.39 -6.48 0.29
C ALA A 473 25.18 -6.77 -1.01
N PHE A 474 26.01 -5.82 -1.44
CA PHE A 474 26.73 -5.90 -2.73
C PHE A 474 27.81 -6.99 -2.77
N LEU A 475 28.72 -7.02 -1.78
CA LEU A 475 29.79 -8.02 -1.70
C LEU A 475 29.36 -9.26 -0.89
N GLY A 476 28.31 -9.14 -0.08
CA GLY A 476 27.95 -10.10 0.95
C GLY A 476 28.75 -9.87 2.23
N HIS A 477 28.11 -10.21 3.35
CA HIS A 477 28.58 -9.88 4.70
C HIS A 477 30.03 -10.30 4.98
N ALA A 478 30.43 -11.51 4.61
CA ALA A 478 31.78 -12.02 4.90
C ALA A 478 32.89 -11.23 4.20
N MET A 479 32.69 -10.89 2.92
CA MET A 479 33.68 -10.15 2.14
C MET A 479 33.72 -8.67 2.57
N ALA A 480 32.54 -8.06 2.80
CA ALA A 480 32.45 -6.68 3.27
C ALA A 480 33.08 -6.49 4.66
N PHE A 481 32.87 -7.44 5.58
CA PHE A 481 33.46 -7.40 6.91
C PHE A 481 34.98 -7.58 6.88
N ALA A 482 35.49 -8.52 6.07
CA ALA A 482 36.93 -8.69 5.88
C ALA A 482 37.60 -7.44 5.28
N LEU A 483 36.90 -6.74 4.38
CA LEU A 483 37.35 -5.46 3.85
C LEU A 483 37.38 -4.38 4.94
N PHE A 484 36.34 -4.28 5.76
CA PHE A 484 36.31 -3.38 6.92
C PHE A 484 37.49 -3.65 7.88
N GLU A 485 37.72 -4.90 8.29
CA GLU A 485 38.84 -5.25 9.18
C GLU A 485 40.19 -4.87 8.55
N THR A 486 40.34 -5.06 7.25
CA THR A 486 41.56 -4.68 6.53
C THR A 486 41.79 -3.16 6.58
N LEU A 487 40.74 -2.36 6.35
CA LEU A 487 40.83 -0.90 6.38
C LEU A 487 41.07 -0.37 7.79
N ASP A 488 40.38 -0.91 8.80
CA ASP A 488 40.57 -0.49 10.19
C ASP A 488 41.98 -0.86 10.69
N ASN A 489 42.50 -2.02 10.31
CA ASN A 489 43.88 -2.40 10.61
C ASN A 489 44.90 -1.48 9.93
N LEU A 490 44.72 -1.16 8.64
CA LEU A 490 45.58 -0.22 7.92
C LEU A 490 45.54 1.20 8.49
N HIS A 491 44.38 1.65 8.94
CA HIS A 491 44.22 2.97 9.57
C HIS A 491 44.82 3.02 10.98
N THR A 492 44.63 1.97 11.79
CA THR A 492 45.01 1.94 13.21
C THR A 492 46.48 1.58 13.42
N TYR A 493 46.99 0.56 12.74
CA TYR A 493 48.36 0.06 12.93
C TYR A 493 49.33 0.57 11.86
N GLY A 494 48.81 1.20 10.81
CA GLY A 494 49.57 1.50 9.61
C GLY A 494 49.91 0.24 8.82
N GLY A 495 50.75 0.41 7.80
CA GLY A 495 51.18 -0.67 6.94
C GLY A 495 52.19 -0.15 5.91
N PRO A 496 52.44 -0.92 4.83
CA PRO A 496 53.25 -0.42 3.71
C PRO A 496 52.62 0.81 3.05
N TYR A 497 51.30 0.97 3.22
CA TYR A 497 50.54 2.15 2.83
C TYR A 497 49.87 2.75 4.06
N SER A 498 49.90 4.07 4.18
CA SER A 498 49.35 4.79 5.33
C SER A 498 48.31 5.81 4.88
N PHE A 499 47.31 6.03 5.73
CA PHE A 499 46.32 7.08 5.51
C PHE A 499 46.95 8.46 5.70
N GLU A 500 46.65 9.37 4.78
CA GLU A 500 47.09 10.77 4.84
C GLU A 500 45.88 11.69 5.00
N ARG A 501 46.07 12.89 5.57
CA ARG A 501 44.97 13.83 5.72
C ARG A 501 44.41 14.25 4.36
N GLY A 502 43.09 14.19 4.21
CA GLY A 502 42.39 14.58 3.00
C GLY A 502 42.71 16.01 2.55
N VAL A 503 43.12 16.15 1.30
CA VAL A 503 43.44 17.45 0.68
C VAL A 503 42.44 17.78 -0.44
N LEU A 504 42.09 19.05 -0.60
CA LEU A 504 41.37 19.49 -1.78
C LEU A 504 42.31 19.52 -2.98
N ALA A 505 41.90 18.90 -4.09
CA ALA A 505 42.61 18.99 -5.37
C ALA A 505 41.88 19.97 -6.28
N GLY A 506 42.56 21.04 -6.68
CA GLY A 506 42.03 22.06 -7.58
C GLY A 506 42.20 21.74 -9.07
N GLY A 507 41.33 22.36 -9.89
CA GLY A 507 41.47 22.39 -11.35
C GLY A 507 40.78 21.26 -12.12
N LYS A 508 40.76 21.38 -13.45
CA LYS A 508 40.22 20.32 -14.35
C LYS A 508 41.08 19.05 -14.33
N THR A 509 42.36 19.19 -14.03
CA THR A 509 43.35 18.10 -14.04
C THR A 509 43.61 17.50 -12.65
N GLY A 510 43.28 18.23 -11.56
CA GLY A 510 43.55 17.81 -10.18
C GLY A 510 45.05 17.77 -9.81
N ARG A 511 45.93 18.31 -10.66
CA ARG A 511 47.40 18.15 -10.56
C ARG A 511 48.10 19.28 -9.78
N ASN A 512 47.62 20.51 -9.88
CA ASN A 512 48.48 21.67 -9.57
C ASN A 512 48.27 22.27 -8.17
N LEU A 513 47.08 22.13 -7.57
CA LEU A 513 46.77 22.73 -6.27
C LEU A 513 46.27 21.70 -5.26
N ARG A 514 47.03 21.52 -4.18
CA ARG A 514 46.63 20.72 -3.00
C ARG A 514 46.67 21.60 -1.76
N TYR A 515 45.58 21.70 -1.03
CA TYR A 515 45.57 22.41 0.25
C TYR A 515 44.66 21.71 1.28
N GLN A 516 45.08 21.77 2.54
CA GLN A 516 44.33 21.26 3.67
C GLN A 516 43.40 22.35 4.20
N LYS A 517 42.09 22.11 4.16
CA LYS A 517 41.10 22.91 4.88
C LYS A 517 40.27 21.97 5.76
N PRO A 518 40.64 21.81 7.05
CA PRO A 518 39.89 20.97 7.98
C PRO A 518 38.43 21.39 8.15
N SER A 519 38.11 22.67 7.91
CA SER A 519 36.74 23.20 7.91
C SER A 519 35.90 22.74 6.72
N VAL A 520 36.52 22.13 5.70
CA VAL A 520 35.87 21.69 4.45
C VAL A 520 35.77 20.18 4.40
N ARG A 521 36.85 19.48 4.74
CA ARG A 521 36.90 18.03 4.78
C ARG A 521 37.73 17.55 5.98
N GLY A 522 37.16 16.60 6.73
CA GLY A 522 37.69 16.10 7.99
C GLY A 522 38.24 14.66 7.93
N ASP A 523 38.45 14.12 6.74
CA ASP A 523 38.78 12.71 6.51
C ASP A 523 40.28 12.44 6.33
N ASP A 524 40.68 11.20 6.60
CA ASP A 524 41.96 10.63 6.20
C ASP A 524 41.73 9.71 5.00
N VAL A 525 42.63 9.75 4.02
CA VAL A 525 42.49 9.05 2.74
C VAL A 525 43.72 8.21 2.39
N LEU A 526 43.48 7.09 1.72
CA LEU A 526 44.51 6.25 1.12
C LEU A 526 44.10 5.86 -0.31
N TRP A 527 45.01 6.00 -1.27
CA TRP A 527 44.74 5.73 -2.68
C TRP A 527 45.39 4.43 -3.14
N LEU A 528 44.59 3.48 -3.64
CA LEU A 528 45.06 2.19 -4.14
C LEU A 528 44.48 1.90 -5.53
N ASP A 529 45.30 1.43 -6.46
CA ASP A 529 44.85 0.96 -7.78
C ASP A 529 44.39 -0.51 -7.74
N GLY A 530 44.90 -1.28 -6.77
CA GLY A 530 44.67 -2.72 -6.64
C GLY A 530 45.70 -3.57 -7.38
N THR A 531 46.67 -2.93 -8.05
CA THR A 531 47.75 -3.56 -8.81
C THR A 531 49.11 -3.41 -8.14
N GLU A 532 49.19 -2.57 -7.11
CA GLU A 532 50.42 -2.30 -6.39
C GLU A 532 50.93 -3.55 -5.64
N PRO A 533 52.27 -3.73 -5.52
CA PRO A 533 52.83 -4.76 -4.67
C PRO A 533 52.37 -4.55 -3.22
N GLU A 534 52.06 -5.63 -2.50
CA GLU A 534 51.56 -5.60 -1.12
C GLU A 534 50.17 -4.95 -0.94
N CYS A 535 49.43 -4.67 -2.03
CA CYS A 535 48.02 -4.31 -1.92
C CYS A 535 47.22 -5.48 -1.30
N PRO A 536 46.36 -5.24 -0.29
CA PRO A 536 45.55 -6.30 0.28
C PRO A 536 44.68 -6.98 -0.80
N PRO A 537 44.69 -8.32 -0.91
CA PRO A 537 43.95 -9.04 -1.95
C PRO A 537 42.45 -8.71 -1.96
N ILE A 538 41.87 -8.48 -0.77
CA ILE A 538 40.46 -8.13 -0.62
C ILE A 538 40.11 -6.81 -1.33
N VAL A 539 41.01 -5.82 -1.33
CA VAL A 539 40.80 -4.54 -2.02
C VAL A 539 40.78 -4.77 -3.52
N SER A 540 41.74 -5.52 -4.07
CA SER A 540 41.80 -5.85 -5.49
C SER A 540 40.57 -6.65 -5.95
N GLN A 541 40.08 -7.57 -5.11
CA GLN A 541 38.85 -8.34 -5.34
C GLN A 541 37.61 -7.45 -5.34
N THR A 542 37.49 -6.51 -4.40
CA THR A 542 36.39 -5.53 -4.36
C THR A 542 36.39 -4.61 -5.58
N LEU A 543 37.56 -4.12 -5.99
CA LEU A 543 37.69 -3.30 -7.20
C LEU A 543 37.30 -4.08 -8.45
N ARG A 544 37.67 -5.36 -8.52
CA ARG A 544 37.22 -6.24 -9.59
C ARG A 544 35.70 -6.41 -9.60
N GLN A 545 35.07 -6.56 -8.44
CA GLN A 545 33.61 -6.64 -8.35
C GLN A 545 32.90 -5.37 -8.83
N LEU A 546 33.40 -4.20 -8.40
CA LEU A 546 32.87 -2.90 -8.87
C LEU A 546 33.01 -2.76 -10.39
N ASP A 547 34.16 -3.13 -10.96
CA ASP A 547 34.38 -3.08 -12.41
C ASP A 547 33.44 -4.02 -13.17
N ARG A 548 33.22 -5.24 -12.65
CA ARG A 548 32.27 -6.18 -13.24
C ARG A 548 30.84 -5.66 -13.20
N LEU A 549 30.43 -4.95 -12.15
CA LEU A 549 29.10 -4.34 -12.08
C LEU A 549 29.01 -3.13 -13.02
N ILE A 550 29.89 -2.14 -12.86
CA ILE A 550 29.71 -0.79 -13.43
C ILE A 550 30.21 -0.71 -14.87
N ILE A 551 31.36 -1.30 -15.19
CA ILE A 551 31.93 -1.23 -16.53
C ILE A 551 31.30 -2.30 -17.44
N GLU A 552 31.16 -3.53 -16.93
CA GLU A 552 30.80 -4.67 -17.78
C GLU A 552 29.30 -4.97 -17.87
N ARG A 553 28.49 -4.52 -16.89
CA ARG A 553 27.07 -4.96 -16.75
C ARG A 553 26.05 -3.84 -16.60
N LEU A 554 26.41 -2.72 -15.98
CA LEU A 554 25.52 -1.58 -15.79
C LEU A 554 25.36 -0.85 -17.12
N ALA A 555 24.19 -1.01 -17.73
CA ALA A 555 23.85 -0.40 -18.99
C ALA A 555 22.71 0.61 -18.77
N THR A 556 23.04 1.88 -18.99
CA THR A 556 22.12 3.02 -19.09
C THR A 556 22.40 3.71 -20.43
N ASP A 557 21.46 4.44 -21.01
CA ASP A 557 21.64 5.17 -22.27
C ASP A 557 22.87 6.10 -22.22
N GLU A 558 23.08 6.78 -21.09
CA GLU A 558 24.21 7.71 -20.91
C GLU A 558 25.55 6.98 -20.76
N LEU A 559 25.61 5.94 -19.91
CA LEU A 559 26.85 5.18 -19.68
C LEU A 559 27.26 4.30 -20.85
N THR A 560 26.30 3.77 -21.63
CA THR A 560 26.60 2.99 -22.84
C THR A 560 27.16 3.85 -23.96
N ALA A 561 26.87 5.16 -23.95
CA ALA A 561 27.48 6.12 -24.85
C ALA A 561 28.89 6.57 -24.41
N CYS A 562 29.33 6.23 -23.18
CA CYS A 562 30.62 6.62 -22.62
C CYS A 562 31.62 5.46 -22.66
N ALA A 563 32.89 5.79 -22.88
CA ALA A 563 33.97 4.83 -22.70
C ALA A 563 34.47 4.90 -21.25
N LEU A 564 33.81 4.17 -20.35
CA LEU A 564 34.09 4.27 -18.92
C LEU A 564 35.45 3.69 -18.54
N MET A 565 36.32 4.46 -17.88
CA MET A 565 37.57 3.96 -17.28
C MET A 565 37.59 4.20 -15.77
N ARG A 566 38.12 3.26 -15.00
CA ARG A 566 38.24 3.41 -13.54
C ARG A 566 39.53 4.15 -13.15
N LYS A 567 39.47 4.99 -12.11
CA LYS A 567 40.64 5.54 -11.38
C LYS A 567 41.00 4.74 -10.13
N LYS A 568 42.10 5.11 -9.46
CA LYS A 568 42.44 4.54 -8.15
C LYS A 568 41.28 4.66 -7.18
N ALA A 569 41.09 3.65 -6.35
CA ALA A 569 40.16 3.68 -5.24
C ALA A 569 40.68 4.64 -4.18
N MET A 570 39.79 5.47 -3.64
CA MET A 570 40.03 6.26 -2.44
C MET A 570 39.39 5.54 -1.25
N LEU A 571 40.23 4.93 -0.43
CA LEU A 571 39.83 4.47 0.90
C LEU A 571 39.76 5.70 1.81
N THR A 572 38.68 5.84 2.56
CA THR A 572 38.44 6.99 3.44
C THR A 572 38.11 6.54 4.85
N CYS A 573 38.64 7.27 5.82
CA CYS A 573 38.24 7.20 7.23
C CYS A 573 37.90 8.61 7.70
N TYR A 574 36.67 8.82 8.15
CA TYR A 574 36.35 9.96 9.00
C TYR A 574 36.55 9.49 10.44
N PRO A 575 37.51 10.05 11.20
CA PRO A 575 37.94 9.48 12.48
C PRO A 575 36.91 9.64 13.62
N GLY A 576 35.87 10.45 13.43
CA GLY A 576 34.92 10.86 14.47
C GLY A 576 35.06 12.36 14.79
N ASP A 577 34.68 12.76 16.01
CA ASP A 577 34.84 14.13 16.54
C ASP A 577 34.25 15.25 15.68
N GLY A 578 33.16 14.96 14.98
CA GLY A 578 32.49 15.92 14.10
C GLY A 578 33.13 16.06 12.71
N ALA A 579 34.04 15.17 12.34
CA ALA A 579 34.58 15.11 10.98
C ALA A 579 33.44 15.00 9.95
N SER A 580 33.50 15.85 8.93
CA SER A 580 32.46 16.02 7.92
C SER A 580 33.09 16.37 6.56
N TYR A 581 32.26 16.45 5.52
CA TYR A 581 32.62 17.06 4.25
C TYR A 581 31.48 17.99 3.83
N VAL A 582 31.75 19.28 3.74
CA VAL A 582 30.78 20.28 3.29
C VAL A 582 30.19 19.95 1.91
N LYS A 583 29.03 20.54 1.62
CA LYS A 583 28.33 20.40 0.34
C LYS A 583 29.23 20.76 -0.86
N HIS A 584 29.33 19.84 -1.82
CA HIS A 584 30.17 19.95 -3.01
C HIS A 584 29.63 19.12 -4.18
N CYS A 585 30.27 19.25 -5.33
CA CYS A 585 30.04 18.42 -6.53
C CYS A 585 31.36 17.73 -6.90
N ASP A 586 31.30 16.48 -7.35
CA ASP A 586 32.49 15.68 -7.68
C ASP A 586 33.12 16.06 -9.02
N ASN A 587 32.29 16.51 -9.97
CA ASN A 587 32.68 16.97 -11.30
C ASN A 587 31.98 18.30 -11.66
N PRO A 588 32.36 19.42 -11.02
CA PRO A 588 31.75 20.72 -11.31
C PRO A 588 32.21 21.33 -12.64
N ASN A 589 33.38 20.92 -13.15
CA ASN A 589 34.08 21.63 -14.23
C ASN A 589 34.37 20.74 -15.46
N GLY A 590 33.77 19.55 -15.55
CA GLY A 590 34.03 18.62 -16.63
C GLY A 590 35.44 18.02 -16.58
N ASN A 591 35.82 17.45 -15.44
CA ASN A 591 37.10 16.78 -15.18
C ASN A 591 37.11 15.30 -15.63
N GLY A 592 36.03 14.84 -16.26
CA GLY A 592 35.88 13.49 -16.78
C GLY A 592 35.22 12.49 -15.85
N ARG A 593 35.01 12.78 -14.55
CA ARG A 593 34.30 11.85 -13.65
C ARG A 593 32.84 11.75 -14.07
N LYS A 594 32.37 10.55 -14.39
CA LYS A 594 31.02 10.29 -14.85
C LYS A 594 30.13 9.69 -13.77
N VAL A 595 30.62 8.67 -13.08
CA VAL A 595 29.90 7.98 -12.00
C VAL A 595 30.79 7.85 -10.78
N THR A 596 30.25 8.25 -9.64
CA THR A 596 30.85 8.02 -8.33
C THR A 596 30.22 6.78 -7.72
N ALA A 597 31.05 5.81 -7.32
CA ALA A 597 30.65 4.62 -6.60
C ALA A 597 31.26 4.65 -5.20
N ILE A 598 30.42 4.60 -4.17
CA ILE A 598 30.83 4.61 -2.77
C ILE A 598 30.33 3.32 -2.10
N LEU A 599 31.26 2.48 -1.65
CA LEU A 599 30.95 1.31 -0.85
C LEU A 599 31.19 1.62 0.63
N TYR A 600 30.14 1.51 1.44
CA TYR A 600 30.17 1.75 2.88
C TYR A 600 30.51 0.49 3.66
N LEU A 601 31.30 0.65 4.73
CA LEU A 601 31.95 -0.46 5.43
C LEU A 601 31.72 -0.43 6.94
N ASN A 602 30.60 0.15 7.40
CA ASN A 602 30.40 0.44 8.83
C ASN A 602 29.41 -0.53 9.48
N PRO A 603 29.87 -1.52 10.25
CA PRO A 603 28.99 -2.44 10.97
C PRO A 603 28.23 -1.71 12.08
N SER A 604 26.99 -2.13 12.33
CA SER A 604 26.17 -1.63 13.44
C SER A 604 26.02 -0.11 13.49
N TRP A 605 25.80 0.54 12.34
CA TRP A 605 25.58 1.99 12.28
C TRP A 605 24.21 2.38 12.81
N GLU A 606 24.15 3.39 13.68
CA GLU A 606 22.92 3.88 14.30
C GLU A 606 22.74 5.38 14.02
N LEU A 607 21.48 5.86 14.06
CA LEU A 607 21.13 7.27 13.83
C LEU A 607 21.96 8.28 14.68
N PRO A 608 22.27 8.03 15.97
CA PRO A 608 23.05 8.97 16.77
C PRO A 608 24.51 9.14 16.33
N HIS A 609 25.05 8.23 15.50
CA HIS A 609 26.44 8.32 15.02
C HIS A 609 26.64 9.40 13.93
N GLY A 610 25.55 9.90 13.33
CA GLY A 610 25.58 10.88 12.24
C GLY A 610 26.23 10.32 10.97
N GLY A 611 27.07 11.12 10.31
CA GLY A 611 27.89 10.67 9.18
C GLY A 611 27.13 10.31 7.90
N GLU A 612 25.85 10.64 7.80
CA GLU A 612 25.07 10.37 6.60
C GLU A 612 25.56 11.21 5.43
N LEU A 613 25.49 10.64 4.23
CA LEU A 613 25.68 11.41 3.00
C LEU A 613 24.34 11.98 2.58
N VAL A 614 24.27 13.28 2.32
CA VAL A 614 23.05 13.96 1.84
C VAL A 614 23.26 14.41 0.40
N LEU A 615 22.42 13.92 -0.51
CA LEU A 615 22.34 14.37 -1.90
C LEU A 615 21.26 15.45 -2.00
N TYR A 616 21.50 16.50 -2.79
CA TYR A 616 20.56 17.61 -3.00
C TYR A 616 20.10 17.64 -4.45
N HIS A 617 18.78 17.67 -4.67
CA HIS A 617 18.15 17.76 -5.99
C HIS A 617 17.13 18.90 -5.98
N GLY A 618 17.55 20.09 -6.41
CA GLY A 618 16.74 21.29 -6.23
C GLY A 618 16.55 21.59 -4.73
N ASP A 619 15.30 21.63 -4.29
CA ASP A 619 14.92 21.84 -2.88
C ASP A 619 14.83 20.52 -2.08
N ASP A 620 14.87 19.36 -2.75
CA ASP A 620 14.83 18.06 -2.11
C ASP A 620 16.21 17.62 -1.60
N ALA A 621 16.22 16.90 -0.48
CA ALA A 621 17.42 16.31 0.11
C ALA A 621 17.22 14.81 0.39
N HIS A 622 18.11 13.97 -0.15
CA HIS A 622 18.09 12.52 0.04
C HIS A 622 19.23 12.09 0.97
N VAL A 623 18.88 11.46 2.09
CA VAL A 623 19.83 11.03 3.11
C VAL A 623 20.18 9.54 2.92
N VAL A 624 21.47 9.24 2.78
CA VAL A 624 22.00 7.88 2.65
C VAL A 624 22.84 7.54 3.87
N THR A 625 22.36 6.58 4.66
CA THR A 625 23.09 6.06 5.83
C THR A 625 24.24 5.15 5.39
N PRO A 626 25.45 5.29 5.99
CA PRO A 626 26.65 4.60 5.53
C PRO A 626 26.76 3.18 6.09
N LEU A 627 25.77 2.33 5.85
CA LEU A 627 25.70 0.96 6.38
C LEU A 627 26.75 0.03 5.77
N LEU A 628 27.22 -0.97 6.51
CA LEU A 628 28.07 -2.05 5.99
C LEU A 628 27.46 -2.69 4.73
N ASP A 629 28.29 -2.84 3.70
CA ASP A 629 27.95 -3.51 2.43
C ASP A 629 26.86 -2.80 1.60
N ARG A 630 26.70 -1.49 1.82
CA ARG A 630 25.87 -0.62 0.99
C ARG A 630 26.72 0.05 -0.08
N LEU A 631 26.36 -0.16 -1.35
CA LEU A 631 26.91 0.53 -2.50
C LEU A 631 25.97 1.68 -2.91
N LEU A 632 26.49 2.90 -2.92
CA LEU A 632 25.84 4.09 -3.47
C LEU A 632 26.48 4.43 -4.81
N LEU A 633 25.65 4.61 -5.84
CA LEU A 633 26.04 5.09 -7.16
C LEU A 633 25.34 6.42 -7.45
N PHE A 634 26.05 7.39 -8.01
CA PHE A 634 25.43 8.63 -8.52
C PHE A 634 26.27 9.24 -9.63
N TYR A 635 25.64 10.01 -10.51
CA TYR A 635 26.37 10.77 -11.53
C TYR A 635 27.22 11.85 -10.87
N SER A 636 28.50 11.92 -11.22
CA SER A 636 29.46 12.78 -10.53
C SER A 636 29.29 14.28 -10.82
N ASP A 637 28.51 14.66 -11.83
CA ASP A 637 28.36 16.05 -12.28
C ASP A 637 27.38 16.86 -11.41
N GLY A 638 27.08 18.09 -11.86
CA GLY A 638 26.25 19.06 -11.15
C GLY A 638 24.82 18.62 -10.84
N ARG A 639 24.39 17.43 -11.28
CA ARG A 639 23.10 16.82 -10.92
C ARG A 639 23.05 16.36 -9.46
N ASN A 640 24.20 16.05 -8.85
CA ASN A 640 24.26 15.48 -7.50
C ASN A 640 25.19 16.26 -6.55
N PRO A 641 24.91 17.54 -6.22
CA PRO A 641 25.54 18.20 -5.08
C PRO A 641 25.30 17.38 -3.81
N HIS A 642 26.33 17.17 -2.99
CA HIS A 642 26.22 16.35 -1.79
C HIS A 642 27.16 16.77 -0.67
N GLU A 643 26.79 16.44 0.56
CA GLU A 643 27.61 16.63 1.76
C GLU A 643 27.70 15.35 2.59
N VAL A 644 28.74 15.24 3.41
CA VAL A 644 28.84 14.22 4.47
C VAL A 644 28.64 14.93 5.80
N ARG A 645 27.56 14.59 6.50
CA ARG A 645 27.26 15.16 7.81
C ARG A 645 28.35 14.82 8.83
N PRO A 646 28.50 15.64 9.89
CA PRO A 646 29.40 15.33 10.99
C PRO A 646 29.14 13.95 11.57
N THR A 647 30.21 13.19 11.83
CA THR A 647 30.12 11.90 12.51
C THR A 647 30.85 11.93 13.85
N THR A 648 30.29 11.23 14.84
CA THR A 648 30.88 11.10 16.18
C THR A 648 31.74 9.85 16.34
N VAL A 649 31.70 8.94 15.38
CA VAL A 649 32.43 7.66 15.39
C VAL A 649 33.22 7.48 14.11
N LYS A 650 34.14 6.53 14.09
CA LYS A 650 34.89 6.18 12.87
C LYS A 650 33.94 5.75 11.76
N ARG A 651 34.07 6.36 10.58
CA ARG A 651 33.30 6.04 9.37
C ARG A 651 34.24 5.72 8.22
N TYR A 652 34.17 4.48 7.74
CA TYR A 652 34.92 3.98 6.60
C TYR A 652 34.07 3.91 5.33
N ALA A 653 34.69 4.27 4.21
CA ALA A 653 34.13 4.07 2.88
C ALA A 653 35.23 3.86 1.83
N LEU A 654 34.92 3.10 0.79
CA LEU A 654 35.74 2.94 -0.40
C LEU A 654 35.04 3.64 -1.57
N THR A 655 35.67 4.68 -2.12
CA THR A 655 35.14 5.45 -3.25
C THR A 655 35.93 5.16 -4.51
N VAL A 656 35.22 4.97 -5.62
CA VAL A 656 35.79 4.83 -6.96
C VAL A 656 35.06 5.78 -7.89
N TRP A 657 35.82 6.52 -8.71
CA TRP A 657 35.27 7.29 -9.82
C TRP A 657 35.51 6.56 -11.14
N TYR A 658 34.43 6.41 -11.89
CA TYR A 658 34.44 5.96 -13.27
C TYR A 658 34.39 7.19 -14.17
N MET A 659 35.43 7.35 -14.99
CA MET A 659 35.61 8.50 -15.87
C MET A 659 35.04 8.18 -17.25
N ASP A 660 34.40 9.15 -17.90
CA ASP A 660 34.25 9.10 -19.35
C ASP A 660 35.59 9.44 -19.99
N TRP A 661 36.15 8.49 -20.73
CA TRP A 661 37.48 8.63 -21.31
C TRP A 661 37.60 9.85 -22.23
N ASP A 662 36.56 10.17 -23.01
CA ASP A 662 36.58 11.32 -23.93
C ASP A 662 36.67 12.65 -23.17
N GLU A 663 35.80 12.83 -22.18
CA GLU A 663 35.79 14.03 -21.33
C GLU A 663 37.08 14.13 -20.52
N TYR A 664 37.55 13.01 -19.96
CA TYR A 664 38.79 12.95 -19.19
C TYR A 664 40.00 13.34 -20.05
N MET A 665 40.17 12.76 -21.24
CA MET A 665 41.30 13.08 -22.12
C MET A 665 41.26 14.52 -22.59
N SER A 666 40.07 15.04 -22.94
CA SER A 666 39.88 16.45 -23.25
C SER A 666 40.30 17.36 -22.09
N ALA A 667 39.89 17.04 -20.86
CA ALA A 667 40.28 17.80 -19.66
C ALA A 667 41.79 17.76 -19.39
N GLN A 668 42.46 16.65 -19.70
CA GLN A 668 43.92 16.50 -19.51
C GLN A 668 44.75 17.21 -20.58
N VAL A 669 44.25 17.32 -21.81
CA VAL A 669 44.99 17.92 -22.93
C VAL A 669 44.67 19.41 -23.12
N PHE A 670 43.42 19.81 -22.91
CA PHE A 670 42.94 21.17 -23.11
C PHE A 670 42.57 21.91 -21.81
N GLY A 671 42.85 21.31 -20.64
CA GLY A 671 42.71 21.97 -19.35
C GLY A 671 43.62 23.19 -19.25
N SER A 672 43.13 24.30 -18.68
CA SER A 672 43.93 25.49 -18.42
C SER A 672 44.84 25.28 -17.20
N ASP A 673 46.14 25.50 -17.34
CA ASP A 673 47.12 25.42 -16.23
C ASP A 673 47.21 26.71 -15.36
N ASP A 674 46.19 27.58 -15.38
CA ASP A 674 46.23 28.85 -14.64
C ASP A 674 45.72 28.71 -13.20
N ASP A 675 46.65 28.37 -12.30
CA ASP A 675 46.43 28.14 -10.87
C ASP A 675 45.71 29.28 -10.13
N GLY A 676 45.86 30.54 -10.57
CA GLY A 676 45.25 31.71 -9.91
C GLY A 676 43.73 31.79 -10.14
N LEU A 677 43.31 31.56 -11.38
CA LEU A 677 41.91 31.49 -11.78
C LEU A 677 41.23 30.24 -11.17
N GLU A 678 41.97 29.14 -11.03
CA GLU A 678 41.48 27.91 -10.41
C GLU A 678 41.22 28.08 -8.91
N ARG A 679 42.14 28.72 -8.18
CA ARG A 679 41.94 28.99 -6.75
C ARG A 679 40.71 29.86 -6.50
N ALA A 680 40.54 30.93 -7.28
CA ALA A 680 39.38 31.82 -7.18
C ALA A 680 38.06 31.14 -7.59
N LYS A 681 38.10 30.06 -8.39
CA LYS A 681 36.93 29.25 -8.70
C LYS A 681 36.55 28.35 -7.53
N ILE A 682 37.51 27.66 -6.92
CA ILE A 682 37.20 26.77 -5.78
C ILE A 682 36.67 27.57 -4.60
N GLU A 683 37.27 28.74 -4.32
CA GLU A 683 36.77 29.64 -3.26
C GLU A 683 35.35 30.13 -3.55
N ARG A 684 35.03 30.50 -4.80
CA ARG A 684 33.65 30.84 -5.20
C ARG A 684 32.67 29.68 -5.10
N GLU A 685 33.09 28.45 -5.42
CA GLU A 685 32.23 27.28 -5.26
C GLU A 685 31.96 26.99 -3.78
N MET A 686 32.98 27.11 -2.93
CA MET A 686 32.79 27.00 -1.48
C MET A 686 31.79 28.05 -0.96
N GLU A 687 31.90 29.31 -1.41
CA GLU A 687 30.98 30.38 -1.03
C GLU A 687 29.53 30.12 -1.49
N LYS A 688 29.32 29.58 -2.70
CA LYS A 688 27.99 29.22 -3.21
C LYS A 688 27.24 28.25 -2.29
N PHE A 689 27.96 27.33 -1.65
CA PHE A 689 27.36 26.32 -0.78
C PHE A 689 27.25 26.74 0.69
N HIS A 690 27.86 27.87 1.10
CA HIS A 690 27.65 28.45 2.43
C HIS A 690 26.53 29.51 2.45
N ALA A 691 26.11 30.00 1.28
CA ALA A 691 25.16 31.10 1.13
C ALA A 691 23.69 30.67 0.93
N GLY A 692 23.42 29.37 0.86
CA GLY A 692 22.07 28.78 0.79
C GLY A 692 22.02 27.55 1.66
#